data_AF-A0A7K4K718-F1
#
_entry.id   AF-A0A7K4K718-F1
#
_cell.length_a   1.000
_cell.length_b   1.000
_cell.length_c   1.000
_cell.angle_alpha   90.00
_cell.angle_beta   90.00
_cell.angle_gamma   90.00
#
_symmetry.space_group_name_H-M   'P 1'
#
loop_
_entity.id
_entity.type
_entity.pdbx_description
1 polymer ?
#
loop_
_entity_poly.entity_id
_entity_poly.type
_entity_poly.pdbx_seq_one_letter_code
_entity_poly.pdbx_strand_id
1 'polypeptide(L)'
;MRRSSSTSGSSSRLSVMALRVQDTNKMGLQTPQMKDRGTFGKLSMSKPTSGNSERKVSFFGKRTSSVGGSRNSQYGVFGTEKIKDPRPLHDKAYIQQCIKQLCEFLVENGYAHNVSMKSLQSPSVKDFLKIFTFIYGFLCPSYELPDSKFEEEIPRVFKELGYTFPLSKSSMYTVGAPHTWPQIVAALVWLTDCVKLYSAIKENAPSFDDGQNWGGETDDGIVHNKLFMDYIVKCYEHFMKGSDIFEEFDAEVQSKLKDLFNVDEFQLEGLAAENKRLHEEIARLEKERESEPDRLVSLRKLKSSLQADVQKYQAYMENLESHTAILDQKIKSVNEEVETAEMEVEAMKQENARLQYIFDNQKYSVADIERINHERNELQQTINKLTKELEAEQHQLWNEEIKYARHKEAIETQLAEYHKLARKLKLIPISAENSKGHDFEIQFNPEAGPNSLVKYRTQIKAPLMEIINQTEEEIRKATHRKMSLEDTLEQVNTMVEERKSIVKMLKEEAEKLDDLYHQKLKEAEEEEQKCASELELLENHKHLLESGVNEGLSEATNELHDIQRQYQVVIQTKTEESRKARDNLNRLLEVIATHIASVEKYVDEQNKKIDEDYEEFVSEDLLSSLTSILDSYKKKAENI
;
A
#
# COMPACT_ATOMS: atom_id res chain seq x y z
N MET A 1 55.63 -14.87 -23.14
CA MET A 1 55.78 -13.95 -21.99
C MET A 1 54.42 -13.35 -21.62
N ARG A 2 54.35 -12.46 -20.63
CA ARG A 2 53.14 -11.73 -20.15
C ARG A 2 52.40 -10.99 -21.30
N ARG A 3 51.09 -10.64 -21.24
CA ARG A 3 50.10 -10.63 -20.13
C ARG A 3 48.64 -10.50 -20.70
N SER A 4 47.63 -11.03 -19.98
CA SER A 4 46.20 -10.57 -19.82
C SER A 4 45.34 -10.14 -21.05
N SER A 5 44.00 -10.34 -21.10
CA SER A 5 43.03 -10.90 -20.13
C SER A 5 41.68 -11.28 -20.77
N SER A 6 41.28 -12.55 -20.60
CA SER A 6 39.96 -13.10 -20.18
C SER A 6 38.64 -12.42 -20.61
N THR A 7 37.71 -13.04 -21.36
CA THR A 7 36.85 -14.25 -21.09
C THR A 7 35.85 -14.06 -19.92
N SER A 8 34.51 -14.07 -20.03
CA SER A 8 33.50 -14.90 -20.75
C SER A 8 33.05 -16.17 -20.00
N GLY A 9 31.74 -16.41 -19.80
CA GLY A 9 31.23 -17.69 -19.27
C GLY A 9 29.77 -17.72 -18.77
N SER A 10 28.92 -18.43 -19.50
CA SER A 10 27.48 -18.71 -19.33
C SER A 10 26.92 -19.23 -17.98
N SER A 11 25.73 -18.74 -17.62
CA SER A 11 24.49 -19.48 -17.21
C SER A 11 24.47 -20.56 -16.11
N SER A 12 23.58 -20.39 -15.10
CA SER A 12 22.72 -21.47 -14.57
C SER A 12 21.51 -21.02 -13.69
N ARG A 13 20.30 -21.31 -14.19
CA ARG A 13 19.07 -21.83 -13.52
C ARG A 13 18.38 -21.16 -12.29
N LEU A 14 17.08 -20.87 -12.54
CA LEU A 14 15.86 -21.13 -11.73
C LEU A 14 15.35 -20.13 -10.64
N SER A 15 14.07 -19.73 -10.83
CA SER A 15 13.01 -19.29 -9.85
C SER A 15 13.36 -18.29 -8.74
N VAL A 16 12.56 -17.25 -8.44
CA VAL A 16 11.07 -17.15 -8.41
C VAL A 16 10.56 -15.85 -9.07
N MET A 17 9.24 -15.77 -9.31
CA MET A 17 8.49 -14.65 -9.91
C MET A 17 8.70 -13.25 -9.28
N ALA A 18 8.89 -12.27 -10.19
CA ALA A 18 8.08 -11.03 -10.43
C ALA A 18 7.80 -10.04 -9.26
N LEU A 19 8.15 -8.74 -9.33
CA LEU A 19 7.65 -7.66 -10.23
C LEU A 19 6.14 -7.40 -10.06
N ARG A 20 5.56 -6.18 -9.98
CA ARG A 20 5.96 -4.76 -10.22
C ARG A 20 5.01 -3.86 -9.32
N VAL A 21 5.20 -2.59 -8.91
CA VAL A 21 5.88 -1.36 -9.42
C VAL A 21 5.16 -0.75 -10.63
N GLN A 22 4.56 0.47 -10.61
CA GLN A 22 4.61 1.61 -9.67
C GLN A 22 3.38 2.56 -9.80
N ASP A 23 3.08 3.33 -8.74
CA ASP A 23 2.57 4.73 -8.63
C ASP A 23 1.37 5.40 -9.36
N THR A 24 0.62 6.19 -8.56
CA THR A 24 -0.26 7.38 -8.86
C THR A 24 -1.62 7.15 -9.57
N ASN A 25 -2.70 7.96 -9.40
CA ASN A 25 -2.86 9.32 -8.83
C ASN A 25 -4.33 9.67 -8.42
N LYS A 26 -4.51 10.76 -7.63
CA LYS A 26 -5.72 11.62 -7.40
C LYS A 26 -7.03 11.09 -6.74
N MET A 27 -7.49 11.88 -5.75
CA MET A 27 -8.87 12.37 -5.42
C MET A 27 -10.08 11.41 -5.54
N GLY A 28 -10.99 11.27 -4.54
CA GLY A 28 -11.12 11.87 -3.21
C GLY A 28 -12.60 11.98 -2.78
N LEU A 29 -12.92 12.09 -1.47
CA LEU A 29 -14.24 12.45 -0.87
C LEU A 29 -15.49 11.61 -1.28
N GLN A 30 -16.38 11.14 -0.41
CA GLN A 30 -16.52 11.23 1.05
C GLN A 30 -17.57 10.20 1.51
N THR A 31 -17.34 9.42 2.57
CA THR A 31 -18.40 8.62 3.24
C THR A 31 -18.15 8.53 4.76
N PRO A 32 -19.19 8.66 5.59
CA PRO A 32 -19.17 8.21 6.98
C PRO A 32 -19.82 6.82 7.12
N GLN A 33 -19.32 6.04 8.07
CA GLN A 33 -19.96 4.80 8.51
C GLN A 33 -21.20 5.13 9.38
N MET A 34 -22.07 4.14 9.63
CA MET A 34 -22.04 3.38 10.89
C MET A 34 -22.90 2.12 10.80
N LYS A 35 -22.39 1.03 11.38
CA LYS A 35 -23.20 -0.11 11.84
C LYS A 35 -23.33 0.04 13.35
N ASP A 36 -24.47 -0.32 13.91
CA ASP A 36 -24.47 -0.98 15.21
C ASP A 36 -25.63 -1.98 15.36
N ARG A 37 -25.61 -2.82 16.40
CA ARG A 37 -26.27 -4.13 16.41
C ARG A 37 -26.89 -4.47 17.78
N GLY A 38 -28.23 -4.35 17.90
CA GLY A 38 -28.97 -4.66 19.13
C GLY A 38 -30.24 -5.47 18.89
N THR A 39 -30.24 -6.76 19.26
CA THR A 39 -31.33 -7.72 19.00
C THR A 39 -32.40 -7.70 20.10
N PHE A 40 -33.70 -7.71 19.75
CA PHE A 40 -34.68 -8.79 20.06
C PHE A 40 -36.13 -8.35 19.84
N GLY A 41 -36.97 -9.22 19.28
CA GLY A 41 -38.43 -9.01 19.12
C GLY A 41 -39.02 -9.88 18.01
N LYS A 42 -40.23 -10.44 18.19
CA LYS A 42 -40.88 -11.34 17.22
C LYS A 42 -42.16 -10.73 16.63
N LEU A 43 -42.35 -10.98 15.33
CA LEU A 43 -43.61 -11.27 14.61
C LEU A 43 -44.88 -10.46 14.98
N SER A 44 -45.39 -9.67 14.04
CA SER A 44 -46.67 -9.98 13.36
C SER A 44 -47.00 -8.95 12.26
N MET A 45 -47.87 -9.33 11.31
CA MET A 45 -48.35 -8.46 10.23
C MET A 45 -49.54 -7.61 10.70
N SER A 46 -49.62 -6.38 10.20
CA SER A 46 -50.67 -5.42 10.54
C SER A 46 -52.01 -5.69 9.84
N LYS A 47 -53.12 -5.56 10.58
CA LYS A 47 -54.46 -5.31 9.99
C LYS A 47 -55.28 -4.38 10.90
N PRO A 48 -55.51 -3.11 10.50
CA PRO A 48 -56.39 -2.17 11.20
C PRO A 48 -57.86 -2.40 10.78
N THR A 49 -58.90 -1.96 11.52
CA THR A 49 -59.00 -1.46 12.92
C THR A 49 -60.44 -1.62 13.39
N SER A 50 -60.66 -1.81 14.70
CA SER A 50 -61.96 -1.57 15.35
C SER A 50 -61.76 -1.20 16.83
N GLY A 51 -62.52 -0.21 17.30
CA GLY A 51 -62.65 0.20 18.71
C GLY A 51 -64.04 0.84 18.89
N ASN A 52 -64.83 0.45 19.89
CA ASN A 52 -64.77 0.87 21.31
C ASN A 52 -65.14 2.36 21.52
N SER A 53 -65.94 2.76 22.52
CA SER A 53 -66.87 2.05 23.45
C SER A 53 -67.81 3.13 24.08
N GLU A 54 -68.72 2.98 25.05
CA GLU A 54 -69.11 1.95 26.05
C GLU A 54 -70.60 2.28 26.42
N ARG A 55 -71.57 1.37 26.66
CA ARG A 55 -71.85 0.70 27.96
C ARG A 55 -73.05 -0.25 27.91
N LYS A 56 -72.92 -1.38 28.64
CA LYS A 56 -73.86 -2.06 29.60
C LYS A 56 -75.38 -1.94 29.34
N VAL A 57 -76.21 -2.99 29.43
CA VAL A 57 -76.21 -4.12 30.39
C VAL A 57 -76.67 -5.46 29.76
N SER A 58 -76.54 -6.56 30.53
CA SER A 58 -76.86 -7.95 30.16
C SER A 58 -78.21 -8.45 30.70
N PHE A 59 -78.85 -9.41 30.01
CA PHE A 59 -78.97 -10.82 30.46
C PHE A 59 -79.73 -11.71 29.45
N PHE A 60 -79.49 -13.03 29.51
CA PHE A 60 -80.27 -14.07 28.81
C PHE A 60 -81.30 -14.69 29.77
N GLY A 61 -82.51 -15.01 29.30
CA GLY A 61 -83.49 -15.78 30.10
C GLY A 61 -84.88 -15.93 29.46
N LYS A 62 -85.24 -17.15 29.02
CA LYS A 62 -86.61 -17.50 28.60
C LYS A 62 -87.48 -17.83 29.83
N ARG A 63 -88.73 -17.34 29.87
CA ARG A 63 -89.95 -18.18 30.10
C ARG A 63 -91.27 -17.42 29.97
N THR A 64 -92.19 -18.04 29.20
CA THR A 64 -93.67 -18.10 29.34
C THR A 64 -94.54 -16.85 29.61
N SER A 65 -95.48 -16.64 28.68
CA SER A 65 -96.90 -16.24 28.88
C SER A 65 -97.26 -14.91 29.59
N SER A 66 -97.89 -13.98 28.85
CA SER A 66 -99.33 -13.65 28.97
C SER A 66 -99.65 -12.20 28.51
N VAL A 67 -100.66 -12.05 27.62
CA VAL A 67 -101.44 -10.81 27.30
C VAL A 67 -100.67 -9.58 26.75
N GLY A 68 -101.29 -8.84 25.81
CA GLY A 68 -100.87 -7.49 25.42
C GLY A 68 -100.75 -7.17 23.92
N GLY A 69 -100.99 -8.13 23.02
CA GLY A 69 -100.89 -7.90 21.57
C GLY A 69 -102.22 -7.47 20.93
N SER A 70 -102.34 -6.20 20.54
CA SER A 70 -103.49 -5.69 19.78
C SER A 70 -103.57 -6.37 18.40
N ARG A 71 -104.62 -7.17 18.17
CA ARG A 71 -104.92 -7.75 16.86
C ARG A 71 -106.01 -6.94 16.17
N ASN A 72 -105.68 -6.36 15.03
CA ASN A 72 -106.65 -5.72 14.15
C ASN A 72 -107.46 -6.81 13.40
N SER A 73 -108.54 -7.28 14.02
CA SER A 73 -109.45 -8.26 13.44
C SER A 73 -110.90 -7.85 13.68
N GLN A 74 -111.36 -6.82 12.96
CA GLN A 74 -112.78 -6.51 12.84
C GLN A 74 -113.46 -7.62 12.02
N TYR A 75 -114.00 -8.65 12.68
CA TYR A 75 -115.20 -9.39 12.29
C TYR A 75 -115.49 -10.47 13.35
N GLY A 76 -116.63 -10.34 14.04
CA GLY A 76 -117.05 -11.24 15.12
C GLY A 76 -117.53 -10.48 16.36
N VAL A 77 -118.59 -10.99 16.99
CA VAL A 77 -119.27 -10.39 18.16
C VAL A 77 -119.92 -9.02 17.88
N PHE A 78 -121.01 -9.03 17.10
CA PHE A 78 -122.02 -7.99 17.23
C PHE A 78 -122.73 -8.12 18.59
N GLY A 79 -122.84 -7.02 19.33
CA GLY A 79 -123.69 -6.95 20.52
C GLY A 79 -125.18 -7.07 20.14
N THR A 80 -126.00 -7.57 21.06
CA THR A 80 -127.44 -7.82 20.83
C THR A 80 -128.32 -6.57 20.90
N GLU A 81 -127.84 -5.45 20.34
CA GLU A 81 -128.74 -4.39 19.91
C GLU A 81 -129.66 -4.94 18.82
N LYS A 82 -130.97 -4.83 19.04
CA LYS A 82 -131.96 -5.30 18.06
C LYS A 82 -131.96 -4.34 16.87
N ILE A 83 -131.16 -4.67 15.86
CA ILE A 83 -131.13 -3.96 14.56
C ILE A 83 -132.58 -3.82 14.09
N LYS A 84 -133.04 -2.57 13.99
CA LYS A 84 -134.36 -2.25 13.45
C LYS A 84 -134.34 -2.52 11.96
N ASP A 85 -135.43 -3.05 11.44
CA ASP A 85 -135.59 -3.25 10.01
C ASP A 85 -135.53 -1.89 9.29
N PRO A 86 -134.58 -1.64 8.37
CA PRO A 86 -134.49 -0.38 7.65
C PRO A 86 -135.55 -0.26 6.55
N ARG A 87 -136.25 -1.36 6.21
CA ARG A 87 -137.32 -1.37 5.21
C ARG A 87 -138.58 -0.75 5.80
N PRO A 88 -139.26 0.18 5.11
CA PRO A 88 -140.45 0.84 5.64
C PRO A 88 -141.69 -0.06 5.54
N LEU A 89 -141.74 -1.15 6.32
CA LEU A 89 -142.82 -2.16 6.28
C LEU A 89 -144.22 -1.63 6.64
N HIS A 90 -144.31 -0.41 7.17
CA HIS A 90 -145.58 0.28 7.45
C HIS A 90 -146.05 1.20 6.30
N ASP A 91 -145.20 1.47 5.30
CA ASP A 91 -145.59 2.23 4.12
C ASP A 91 -146.30 1.32 3.10
N LYS A 92 -147.49 1.75 2.69
CA LYS A 92 -148.28 1.05 1.67
C LYS A 92 -147.61 1.10 0.30
N ALA A 93 -146.89 2.17 -0.06
CA ALA A 93 -146.24 2.27 -1.37
C ALA A 93 -145.09 1.26 -1.48
N TYR A 94 -144.21 1.19 -0.47
CA TYR A 94 -143.16 0.17 -0.39
C TYR A 94 -143.72 -1.26 -0.45
N ILE A 95 -144.78 -1.58 0.29
CA ILE A 95 -145.38 -2.93 0.25
C ILE A 95 -146.01 -3.25 -1.11
N GLN A 96 -146.62 -2.28 -1.81
CA GLN A 96 -147.04 -2.51 -3.20
C GLN A 96 -145.85 -2.71 -4.16
N GLN A 97 -144.72 -2.04 -3.92
CA GLN A 97 -143.49 -2.28 -4.68
C GLN A 97 -142.94 -3.69 -4.45
N CYS A 98 -142.92 -4.19 -3.21
CA CYS A 98 -142.50 -5.56 -2.91
C CYS A 98 -143.45 -6.60 -3.55
N ILE A 99 -144.76 -6.38 -3.49
CA ILE A 99 -145.75 -7.23 -4.18
C ILE A 99 -145.51 -7.22 -5.69
N LYS A 100 -145.18 -6.06 -6.27
CA LYS A 100 -144.85 -5.92 -7.68
C LYS A 100 -143.58 -6.70 -8.07
N GLN A 101 -142.47 -6.49 -7.36
CA GLN A 101 -141.20 -7.18 -7.60
C GLN A 101 -141.34 -8.71 -7.47
N LEU A 102 -142.12 -9.18 -6.49
CA LEU A 102 -142.43 -10.60 -6.35
C LEU A 102 -143.28 -11.12 -7.53
N CYS A 103 -144.26 -10.36 -7.99
CA CYS A 103 -145.09 -10.73 -9.13
C CYS A 103 -144.29 -10.78 -10.44
N GLU A 104 -143.41 -9.81 -10.67
CA GLU A 104 -142.52 -9.75 -11.84
C GLU A 104 -141.56 -10.95 -11.84
N PHE A 105 -140.84 -11.19 -10.74
CA PHE A 105 -139.91 -12.32 -10.62
C PHE A 105 -140.58 -13.68 -10.86
N LEU A 106 -141.78 -13.91 -10.30
CA LEU A 106 -142.52 -15.17 -10.50
C LEU A 106 -142.95 -15.37 -11.96
N VAL A 107 -143.34 -14.30 -12.67
CA VAL A 107 -143.73 -14.40 -14.09
C VAL A 107 -142.50 -14.59 -14.99
N GLU A 108 -141.43 -13.81 -14.78
CA GLU A 108 -140.18 -13.87 -15.54
C GLU A 108 -139.51 -15.26 -15.47
N ASN A 109 -139.57 -15.90 -14.31
CA ASN A 109 -138.96 -17.22 -14.08
C ASN A 109 -139.91 -18.40 -14.34
N GLY A 110 -141.10 -18.18 -14.89
CA GLY A 110 -142.00 -19.24 -15.36
C GLY A 110 -142.78 -19.99 -14.27
N TYR A 111 -143.21 -19.30 -13.20
CA TYR A 111 -144.00 -19.91 -12.13
C TYR A 111 -145.30 -20.55 -12.63
N ALA A 112 -145.50 -21.83 -12.32
CA ALA A 112 -146.56 -22.68 -12.90
C ALA A 112 -148.01 -22.35 -12.46
N HIS A 113 -148.24 -21.24 -11.76
CA HIS A 113 -149.56 -20.83 -11.29
C HIS A 113 -149.81 -19.34 -11.59
N ASN A 114 -151.02 -19.02 -12.06
CA ASN A 114 -151.41 -17.66 -12.41
C ASN A 114 -151.37 -16.72 -11.19
N VAL A 115 -150.36 -15.86 -11.14
CA VAL A 115 -150.20 -14.80 -10.14
C VAL A 115 -150.59 -13.43 -10.70
N SER A 116 -150.96 -12.52 -9.79
CA SER A 116 -151.34 -11.16 -10.13
C SER A 116 -151.12 -10.23 -8.95
N MET A 117 -150.99 -8.93 -9.23
CA MET A 117 -150.99 -7.88 -8.21
C MET A 117 -152.18 -7.95 -7.24
N LYS A 118 -153.30 -8.58 -7.61
CA LYS A 118 -154.49 -8.73 -6.76
C LYS A 118 -154.43 -9.97 -5.87
N SER A 119 -153.98 -11.12 -6.39
CA SER A 119 -153.87 -12.36 -5.61
C SER A 119 -152.74 -12.29 -4.57
N LEU A 120 -151.69 -11.51 -4.83
CA LEU A 120 -150.57 -11.28 -3.92
C LEU A 120 -150.81 -10.17 -2.88
N GLN A 121 -152.03 -9.63 -2.74
CA GLN A 121 -152.36 -8.69 -1.64
C GLN A 121 -152.56 -9.39 -0.28
N SER A 122 -153.04 -10.63 -0.31
CA SER A 122 -153.34 -11.45 0.88
C SER A 122 -153.40 -12.93 0.49
N PRO A 123 -152.27 -13.56 0.11
CA PRO A 123 -152.24 -14.95 -0.34
C PRO A 123 -152.60 -15.93 0.77
N SER A 124 -153.13 -17.10 0.40
CA SER A 124 -153.33 -18.17 1.39
C SER A 124 -152.00 -18.78 1.82
N VAL A 125 -152.00 -19.49 2.96
CA VAL A 125 -150.82 -20.26 3.40
C VAL A 125 -150.35 -21.22 2.30
N LYS A 126 -151.27 -21.88 1.58
CA LYS A 126 -150.92 -22.81 0.49
C LYS A 126 -150.24 -22.11 -0.68
N ASP A 127 -150.64 -20.89 -1.02
CA ASP A 127 -150.04 -20.12 -2.11
C ASP A 127 -148.66 -19.59 -1.69
N PHE A 128 -148.53 -19.10 -0.45
CA PHE A 128 -147.25 -18.73 0.14
C PHE A 128 -146.25 -19.87 0.13
N LEU A 129 -146.64 -21.09 0.55
CA LEU A 129 -145.76 -22.25 0.56
C LEU A 129 -145.26 -22.58 -0.85
N LYS A 130 -146.15 -22.57 -1.85
CA LYS A 130 -145.77 -22.81 -3.25
C LYS A 130 -144.84 -21.73 -3.81
N ILE A 131 -145.08 -20.46 -3.48
CA ILE A 131 -144.21 -19.33 -3.86
C ILE A 131 -142.83 -19.46 -3.21
N PHE A 132 -142.77 -19.77 -1.92
CA PHE A 132 -141.53 -20.00 -1.19
C PHE A 132 -140.72 -21.16 -1.79
N THR A 133 -141.33 -22.34 -1.96
CA THR A 133 -140.65 -23.51 -2.53
C THR A 133 -140.14 -23.25 -3.94
N PHE A 134 -140.92 -22.55 -4.78
CA PHE A 134 -140.47 -22.17 -6.12
C PHE A 134 -139.24 -21.25 -6.09
N ILE A 135 -139.26 -20.17 -5.30
CA ILE A 135 -138.12 -19.24 -5.22
C ILE A 135 -136.90 -19.92 -4.60
N TYR A 136 -137.08 -20.72 -3.55
CA TYR A 136 -135.98 -21.41 -2.87
C TYR A 136 -135.37 -22.53 -3.72
N GLY A 137 -136.14 -23.15 -4.62
CA GLY A 137 -135.65 -24.14 -5.59
C GLY A 137 -134.54 -23.63 -6.51
N PHE A 138 -134.42 -22.31 -6.74
CA PHE A 138 -133.30 -21.72 -7.48
C PHE A 138 -131.98 -21.73 -6.68
N LEU A 139 -132.04 -21.75 -5.35
CA LEU A 139 -130.87 -21.88 -4.48
C LEU A 139 -130.57 -23.36 -4.15
N CYS A 140 -131.62 -24.18 -3.97
CA CYS A 140 -131.50 -25.59 -3.65
C CYS A 140 -132.42 -26.44 -4.55
N PRO A 141 -131.96 -26.88 -5.75
CA PRO A 141 -132.79 -27.63 -6.71
C PRO A 141 -133.33 -28.98 -6.21
N SER A 142 -132.75 -29.53 -5.13
CA SER A 142 -133.18 -30.76 -4.46
C SER A 142 -134.00 -30.51 -3.19
N TYR A 143 -134.52 -29.29 -2.97
CA TYR A 143 -135.35 -28.99 -1.81
C TYR A 143 -136.81 -29.41 -2.01
N GLU A 144 -137.26 -30.34 -1.17
CA GLU A 144 -138.67 -30.65 -0.97
C GLU A 144 -139.14 -30.04 0.37
N LEU A 145 -140.27 -29.32 0.35
CA LEU A 145 -140.86 -28.76 1.56
C LEU A 145 -141.45 -29.90 2.40
N PRO A 146 -141.08 -30.06 3.69
CA PRO A 146 -141.61 -31.14 4.52
C PRO A 146 -143.14 -31.10 4.69
N ASP A 147 -143.79 -32.26 4.59
CA ASP A 147 -145.24 -32.46 4.78
C ASP A 147 -145.78 -32.01 6.15
N SER A 148 -144.90 -31.75 7.12
CA SER A 148 -145.25 -31.25 8.45
C SER A 148 -144.21 -30.25 8.94
N LYS A 149 -144.60 -29.37 9.88
CA LYS A 149 -143.74 -28.35 10.52
C LYS A 149 -143.15 -27.28 9.58
N PHE A 150 -143.81 -26.97 8.45
CA PHE A 150 -143.42 -25.86 7.57
C PHE A 150 -143.25 -24.53 8.34
N GLU A 151 -143.99 -24.35 9.43
CA GLU A 151 -143.96 -23.16 10.27
C GLU A 151 -142.73 -23.04 11.18
N GLU A 152 -141.98 -24.14 11.35
CA GLU A 152 -140.67 -24.19 12.01
C GLU A 152 -139.55 -24.16 10.97
N GLU A 153 -139.72 -24.88 9.85
CA GLU A 153 -138.70 -25.02 8.81
C GLU A 153 -138.51 -23.75 7.97
N ILE A 154 -139.56 -23.02 7.59
CA ILE A 154 -139.39 -21.81 6.76
C ILE A 154 -138.62 -20.70 7.52
N PRO A 155 -138.97 -20.35 8.77
CA PRO A 155 -138.14 -19.43 9.57
C PRO A 155 -136.70 -19.93 9.78
N ARG A 156 -136.48 -21.25 9.82
CA ARG A 156 -135.15 -21.86 9.90
C ARG A 156 -134.36 -21.68 8.60
N VAL A 157 -134.93 -21.97 7.43
CA VAL A 157 -134.28 -21.75 6.12
C VAL A 157 -133.89 -20.29 5.95
N PHE A 158 -134.80 -19.35 6.24
CA PHE A 158 -134.47 -17.92 6.20
C PHE A 158 -133.28 -17.56 7.12
N LYS A 159 -133.23 -18.13 8.34
CA LYS A 159 -132.12 -17.93 9.28
C LYS A 159 -130.81 -18.56 8.78
N GLU A 160 -130.86 -19.75 8.19
CA GLU A 160 -129.68 -20.46 7.65
C GLU A 160 -129.12 -19.76 6.41
N LEU A 161 -129.97 -19.10 5.61
CA LEU A 161 -129.58 -18.17 4.54
C LEU A 161 -129.08 -16.79 5.05
N GLY A 162 -129.04 -16.55 6.37
CA GLY A 162 -128.53 -15.32 6.96
C GLY A 162 -129.53 -14.15 7.04
N TYR A 163 -130.84 -14.39 6.88
CA TYR A 163 -131.86 -13.34 6.98
C TYR A 163 -131.90 -12.73 8.39
N THR A 164 -131.65 -11.42 8.48
CA THR A 164 -131.45 -10.70 9.75
C THR A 164 -132.70 -10.61 10.63
N PHE A 165 -133.90 -10.70 10.03
CA PHE A 165 -135.16 -10.36 10.70
C PHE A 165 -136.02 -11.60 10.96
N PRO A 166 -136.10 -12.12 12.21
CA PRO A 166 -136.71 -13.41 12.48
C PRO A 166 -138.21 -13.42 12.17
N LEU A 167 -138.64 -14.43 11.40
CA LEU A 167 -140.04 -14.75 11.15
C LEU A 167 -140.59 -15.60 12.32
N SER A 168 -141.78 -15.29 12.83
CA SER A 168 -142.36 -16.03 13.96
C SER A 168 -143.15 -17.26 13.50
N LYS A 169 -143.19 -18.32 14.32
CA LYS A 169 -144.03 -19.52 14.06
C LYS A 169 -145.51 -19.13 13.83
N SER A 170 -146.02 -18.18 14.59
CA SER A 170 -147.36 -17.59 14.42
C SER A 170 -147.55 -16.84 13.09
N SER A 171 -146.50 -16.19 12.56
CA SER A 171 -146.55 -15.51 11.26
C SER A 171 -146.79 -16.50 10.12
N MET A 172 -146.27 -17.73 10.22
CA MET A 172 -146.40 -18.76 9.18
C MET A 172 -147.81 -19.34 9.05
N TYR A 173 -148.59 -19.39 10.13
CA TYR A 173 -150.02 -19.76 10.06
C TYR A 173 -150.91 -18.64 9.52
N THR A 174 -150.44 -17.38 9.52
CA THR A 174 -151.24 -16.18 9.21
C THR A 174 -150.60 -15.26 8.16
N VAL A 175 -149.81 -15.83 7.24
CA VAL A 175 -148.96 -15.07 6.30
C VAL A 175 -149.68 -13.96 5.53
N GLY A 176 -150.90 -14.21 5.05
CA GLY A 176 -151.70 -13.22 4.30
C GLY A 176 -152.45 -12.19 5.14
N ALA A 177 -152.29 -12.17 6.48
CA ALA A 177 -152.98 -11.23 7.35
C ALA A 177 -152.42 -9.79 7.21
N PRO A 178 -153.24 -8.72 7.32
CA PRO A 178 -152.82 -7.34 7.02
C PRO A 178 -151.61 -6.80 7.80
N HIS A 179 -151.35 -7.33 8.99
CA HIS A 179 -150.19 -6.95 9.83
C HIS A 179 -149.01 -7.93 9.72
N THR A 180 -149.18 -9.07 9.04
CA THR A 180 -148.17 -10.12 8.87
C THR A 180 -147.57 -10.08 7.47
N TRP A 181 -148.42 -9.96 6.45
CA TRP A 181 -148.01 -9.99 5.03
C TRP A 181 -146.92 -8.99 4.66
N PRO A 182 -146.88 -7.74 5.19
CA PRO A 182 -145.77 -6.81 4.97
C PRO A 182 -144.37 -7.38 5.31
N GLN A 183 -144.26 -8.13 6.41
CA GLN A 183 -142.99 -8.77 6.80
C GLN A 183 -142.65 -9.97 5.91
N ILE A 184 -143.67 -10.72 5.49
CA ILE A 184 -143.50 -11.93 4.66
C ILE A 184 -143.14 -11.59 3.22
N VAL A 185 -143.82 -10.61 2.60
CA VAL A 185 -143.50 -10.20 1.22
C VAL A 185 -142.11 -9.57 1.13
N ALA A 186 -141.70 -8.80 2.13
CA ALA A 186 -140.34 -8.26 2.21
C ALA A 186 -139.28 -9.36 2.42
N ALA A 187 -139.61 -10.47 3.10
CA ALA A 187 -138.75 -11.64 3.19
C ALA A 187 -138.64 -12.39 1.85
N LEU A 188 -139.77 -12.58 1.15
CA LEU A 188 -139.77 -13.20 -0.18
C LEU A 188 -139.01 -12.39 -1.23
N VAL A 189 -139.15 -11.06 -1.24
CA VAL A 189 -138.37 -10.19 -2.15
C VAL A 189 -136.87 -10.31 -1.85
N TRP A 190 -136.47 -10.23 -0.57
CA TRP A 190 -135.07 -10.50 -0.17
C TRP A 190 -134.58 -11.87 -0.66
N LEU A 191 -135.42 -12.91 -0.61
CA LEU A 191 -135.08 -14.24 -1.13
C LEU A 191 -134.90 -14.23 -2.67
N THR A 192 -135.72 -13.48 -3.42
CA THR A 192 -135.50 -13.29 -4.87
C THR A 192 -134.21 -12.53 -5.17
N ASP A 193 -133.80 -11.60 -4.31
CA ASP A 193 -132.53 -10.87 -4.46
C ASP A 193 -131.32 -11.77 -4.12
N CYS A 194 -131.46 -12.69 -3.15
CA CYS A 194 -130.48 -13.77 -2.93
C CYS A 194 -130.34 -14.69 -4.16
N VAL A 195 -131.44 -15.03 -4.85
CA VAL A 195 -131.39 -15.79 -6.11
C VAL A 195 -130.64 -15.04 -7.20
N LYS A 196 -130.94 -13.74 -7.40
CA LYS A 196 -130.23 -12.90 -8.39
C LYS A 196 -128.72 -12.83 -8.10
N LEU A 197 -128.35 -12.66 -6.84
CA LEU A 197 -126.95 -12.64 -6.40
C LEU A 197 -126.25 -13.99 -6.65
N TYR A 198 -126.91 -15.10 -6.32
CA TYR A 198 -126.38 -16.45 -6.56
C TYR A 198 -126.16 -16.73 -8.05
N SER A 199 -127.13 -16.39 -8.91
CA SER A 199 -126.97 -16.50 -10.37
C SER A 199 -125.81 -15.64 -10.89
N ALA A 200 -125.70 -14.38 -10.46
CA ALA A 200 -124.61 -13.49 -10.87
C ALA A 200 -123.23 -14.00 -10.45
N ILE A 201 -123.11 -14.59 -9.25
CA ILE A 201 -121.87 -15.25 -8.76
C ILE A 201 -121.55 -16.52 -9.56
N LYS A 202 -122.57 -17.27 -10.00
CA LYS A 202 -122.40 -18.47 -10.82
C LYS A 202 -121.96 -18.16 -12.25
N GLU A 203 -122.50 -17.10 -12.85
CA GLU A 203 -122.13 -16.62 -14.19
C GLU A 203 -120.75 -15.94 -14.19
N ASN A 204 -120.43 -15.17 -13.14
CA ASN A 204 -119.17 -14.47 -12.97
C ASN A 204 -118.30 -15.16 -11.91
N ALA A 205 -118.29 -16.49 -11.91
CA ALA A 205 -117.43 -17.26 -11.03
C ALA A 205 -115.96 -16.88 -11.32
N PRO A 206 -115.20 -16.35 -10.36
CA PRO A 206 -113.82 -15.95 -10.61
C PRO A 206 -113.02 -17.21 -10.95
N SER A 207 -112.59 -17.32 -12.21
CA SER A 207 -111.79 -18.45 -12.66
C SER A 207 -110.53 -18.53 -11.81
N PHE A 208 -110.30 -19.67 -11.17
CA PHE A 208 -109.21 -19.89 -10.20
C PHE A 208 -107.82 -19.99 -10.87
N ASP A 209 -107.71 -19.44 -12.08
CA ASP A 209 -106.78 -19.83 -13.14
C ASP A 209 -105.95 -18.64 -13.63
N ASP A 210 -106.59 -17.47 -13.78
CA ASP A 210 -106.07 -16.30 -14.51
C ASP A 210 -104.98 -15.50 -13.74
N GLY A 211 -104.40 -16.11 -12.69
CA GLY A 211 -103.37 -15.50 -11.84
C GLY A 211 -102.29 -16.46 -11.35
N GLN A 212 -102.46 -17.79 -11.45
CA GLN A 212 -101.37 -18.73 -11.17
C GLN A 212 -100.55 -18.96 -12.43
N ASN A 213 -99.50 -18.14 -12.59
CA ASN A 213 -98.43 -18.40 -13.53
C ASN A 213 -97.93 -19.85 -13.36
N TRP A 214 -97.77 -20.60 -14.45
CA TRP A 214 -97.71 -22.07 -14.45
C TRP A 214 -96.66 -22.69 -13.51
N GLY A 215 -95.60 -21.96 -13.16
CA GLY A 215 -94.55 -22.35 -12.21
C GLY A 215 -94.87 -22.13 -10.72
N GLY A 216 -96.15 -22.02 -10.34
CA GLY A 216 -96.54 -21.99 -8.92
C GLY A 216 -96.30 -23.35 -8.23
N GLU A 217 -95.37 -23.37 -7.28
CA GLU A 217 -95.18 -24.48 -6.34
C GLU A 217 -96.17 -24.31 -5.16
N THR A 218 -96.73 -25.43 -4.71
CA THR A 218 -97.64 -25.52 -3.55
C THR A 218 -96.88 -25.80 -2.25
N ASP A 219 -97.50 -25.62 -1.09
CA ASP A 219 -96.86 -25.82 0.23
C ASP A 219 -96.43 -27.30 0.47
N ASP A 220 -97.03 -28.23 -0.28
CA ASP A 220 -96.71 -29.65 -0.37
C ASP A 220 -95.76 -30.03 -1.53
N GLY A 221 -95.21 -29.04 -2.26
CA GLY A 221 -94.15 -29.24 -3.26
C GLY A 221 -94.62 -29.65 -4.67
N ILE A 222 -95.92 -29.59 -4.95
CA ILE A 222 -96.46 -29.87 -6.29
C ILE A 222 -96.27 -28.64 -7.18
N VAL A 223 -95.34 -28.75 -8.12
CA VAL A 223 -95.11 -27.79 -9.21
C VAL A 223 -96.11 -28.05 -10.34
N HIS A 224 -96.54 -27.01 -11.06
CA HIS A 224 -97.55 -27.10 -12.13
C HIS A 224 -98.90 -27.66 -11.63
N ASN A 225 -99.33 -27.26 -10.43
CA ASN A 225 -100.53 -27.75 -9.75
C ASN A 225 -101.80 -27.81 -10.63
N LYS A 226 -101.99 -26.88 -11.59
CA LYS A 226 -103.10 -26.95 -12.57
C LYS A 226 -103.10 -28.25 -13.40
N LEU A 227 -101.93 -28.66 -13.90
CA LEU A 227 -101.77 -29.89 -14.68
C LEU A 227 -102.00 -31.13 -13.81
N PHE A 228 -101.51 -31.11 -12.57
CA PHE A 228 -101.75 -32.16 -11.59
C PHE A 228 -103.25 -32.28 -11.26
N MET A 229 -103.95 -31.17 -11.03
CA MET A 229 -105.39 -31.16 -10.72
C MET A 229 -106.25 -31.61 -11.91
N ASP A 230 -105.92 -31.23 -13.15
CA ASP A 230 -106.56 -31.73 -14.38
C ASP A 230 -106.47 -33.27 -14.45
N TYR A 231 -105.27 -33.82 -14.24
CA TYR A 231 -105.03 -35.25 -14.20
C TYR A 231 -105.77 -35.97 -13.05
N ILE A 232 -105.64 -35.47 -11.82
CA ILE A 232 -106.26 -36.08 -10.63
C ILE A 232 -107.78 -36.07 -10.74
N VAL A 233 -108.41 -34.99 -11.24
CA VAL A 233 -109.86 -34.95 -11.45
C VAL A 233 -110.32 -36.00 -12.48
N LYS A 234 -109.63 -36.12 -13.63
CA LYS A 234 -109.93 -37.15 -14.65
C LYS A 234 -109.78 -38.56 -14.10
N CYS A 235 -108.67 -38.85 -13.41
CA CYS A 235 -108.43 -40.16 -12.80
C CYS A 235 -109.45 -40.47 -11.70
N TYR A 236 -109.78 -39.50 -10.84
CA TYR A 236 -110.76 -39.68 -9.77
C TYR A 236 -112.19 -39.87 -10.31
N GLU A 237 -112.55 -39.18 -11.39
CA GLU A 237 -113.80 -39.45 -12.13
C GLU A 237 -113.85 -40.88 -12.69
N HIS A 238 -112.74 -41.39 -13.24
CA HIS A 238 -112.67 -42.74 -13.78
C HIS A 238 -112.65 -43.81 -12.68
N PHE A 239 -111.99 -43.54 -11.56
CA PHE A 239 -112.05 -44.34 -10.34
C PHE A 239 -113.47 -44.43 -9.77
N MET A 240 -114.19 -43.30 -9.70
CA MET A 240 -115.60 -43.28 -9.29
C MET A 240 -116.56 -43.99 -10.26
N LYS A 241 -116.13 -44.21 -11.52
CA LYS A 241 -116.82 -45.04 -12.52
C LYS A 241 -116.39 -46.52 -12.46
N GLY A 242 -115.45 -46.88 -11.57
CA GLY A 242 -114.95 -48.25 -11.37
C GLY A 242 -113.74 -48.65 -12.21
N SER A 243 -113.03 -47.70 -12.83
CA SER A 243 -111.76 -47.97 -13.53
C SER A 243 -110.57 -47.92 -12.56
N ASP A 244 -109.60 -48.80 -12.78
CA ASP A 244 -108.29 -48.83 -12.09
C ASP A 244 -107.12 -48.74 -13.11
N ILE A 245 -107.43 -48.24 -14.32
CA ILE A 245 -106.50 -48.04 -15.43
C ILE A 245 -106.59 -46.59 -15.89
N PHE A 246 -105.43 -45.92 -16.00
CA PHE A 246 -105.31 -44.48 -16.25
C PHE A 246 -104.31 -44.11 -17.37
N GLU A 247 -103.83 -45.12 -18.13
CA GLU A 247 -102.78 -44.98 -19.15
C GLU A 247 -103.03 -43.87 -20.19
N GLU A 248 -104.30 -43.60 -20.53
CA GLU A 248 -104.71 -42.51 -21.42
C GLU A 248 -104.37 -41.13 -20.83
N PHE A 249 -104.61 -40.94 -19.53
CA PHE A 249 -104.31 -39.70 -18.81
C PHE A 249 -102.81 -39.59 -18.48
N ASP A 250 -102.15 -40.71 -18.21
CA ASP A 250 -100.69 -40.75 -18.07
C ASP A 250 -100.01 -40.30 -19.37
N ALA A 251 -100.48 -40.78 -20.54
CA ALA A 251 -100.01 -40.35 -21.84
C ALA A 251 -100.34 -38.88 -22.15
N GLU A 252 -101.54 -38.41 -21.78
CA GLU A 252 -101.93 -36.99 -21.93
C GLU A 252 -101.00 -36.07 -21.11
N VAL A 253 -100.71 -36.42 -19.86
CA VAL A 253 -99.78 -35.68 -18.99
C VAL A 253 -98.35 -35.78 -19.51
N GLN A 254 -97.87 -36.96 -19.92
CA GLN A 254 -96.53 -37.12 -20.48
C GLN A 254 -96.32 -36.26 -21.74
N SER A 255 -97.32 -36.15 -22.63
CA SER A 255 -97.26 -35.24 -23.77
C SER A 255 -97.14 -33.78 -23.30
N LYS A 256 -98.05 -33.33 -22.42
CA LYS A 256 -98.03 -31.97 -21.87
C LYS A 256 -96.72 -31.64 -21.17
N LEU A 257 -96.07 -32.61 -20.50
CA LEU A 257 -94.76 -32.43 -19.87
C LEU A 257 -93.60 -32.39 -20.90
N LYS A 258 -93.63 -33.23 -21.94
CA LYS A 258 -92.66 -33.15 -23.06
C LYS A 258 -92.73 -31.77 -23.75
N ASP A 259 -93.93 -31.26 -23.98
CA ASP A 259 -94.18 -29.92 -24.52
C ASP A 259 -93.69 -28.81 -23.57
N LEU A 260 -94.05 -28.89 -22.27
CA LEU A 260 -93.77 -27.88 -21.25
C LEU A 260 -92.28 -27.72 -20.94
N PHE A 261 -91.51 -28.82 -20.95
CA PHE A 261 -90.06 -28.78 -20.76
C PHE A 261 -89.27 -28.67 -22.08
N ASN A 262 -89.96 -28.72 -23.22
CA ASN A 262 -89.36 -28.83 -24.56
C ASN A 262 -88.34 -29.98 -24.69
N VAL A 263 -88.59 -31.11 -24.03
CA VAL A 263 -87.72 -32.30 -24.07
C VAL A 263 -88.35 -33.37 -24.95
N ASP A 264 -87.75 -33.56 -26.13
CA ASP A 264 -87.99 -34.73 -26.97
C ASP A 264 -86.90 -35.79 -26.75
N GLU A 265 -87.31 -37.04 -26.84
CA GLU A 265 -86.50 -38.23 -26.60
C GLU A 265 -85.42 -38.39 -27.68
N PHE A 266 -85.76 -38.11 -28.94
CA PHE A 266 -84.82 -38.08 -30.05
C PHE A 266 -83.79 -36.94 -29.92
N GLN A 267 -84.17 -35.80 -29.32
CA GLN A 267 -83.22 -34.73 -29.01
C GLN A 267 -82.26 -35.12 -27.88
N LEU A 268 -82.75 -35.81 -26.85
CA LEU A 268 -81.94 -36.30 -25.74
C LEU A 268 -80.92 -37.34 -26.22
N GLU A 269 -81.35 -38.32 -27.03
CA GLU A 269 -80.48 -39.32 -27.65
C GLU A 269 -79.48 -38.68 -28.62
N GLY A 270 -79.93 -37.76 -29.47
CA GLY A 270 -79.07 -37.03 -30.41
C GLY A 270 -77.97 -36.23 -29.70
N LEU A 271 -78.32 -35.54 -28.61
CA LEU A 271 -77.37 -34.81 -27.77
C LEU A 271 -76.40 -35.76 -27.06
N ALA A 272 -76.87 -36.91 -26.56
CA ALA A 272 -76.01 -37.92 -25.95
C ALA A 272 -75.03 -38.55 -26.96
N ALA A 273 -75.49 -38.81 -28.19
CA ALA A 273 -74.67 -39.35 -29.27
C ALA A 273 -73.60 -38.34 -29.75
N GLU A 274 -73.97 -37.06 -29.91
CA GLU A 274 -73.02 -35.99 -30.26
C GLU A 274 -72.01 -35.75 -29.12
N ASN A 275 -72.46 -35.74 -27.87
CA ASN A 275 -71.57 -35.60 -26.71
C ASN A 275 -70.57 -36.76 -26.61
N LYS A 276 -71.01 -38.00 -26.90
CA LYS A 276 -70.14 -39.17 -27.03
C LYS A 276 -69.13 -38.99 -28.18
N ARG A 277 -69.58 -38.58 -29.37
CA ARG A 277 -68.72 -38.32 -30.53
C ARG A 277 -67.64 -37.28 -30.23
N LEU A 278 -68.00 -36.21 -29.51
CA LEU A 278 -67.06 -35.17 -29.09
C LEU A 278 -66.05 -35.69 -28.05
N HIS A 279 -66.46 -36.54 -27.09
CA HIS A 279 -65.54 -37.19 -26.17
C HIS A 279 -64.57 -38.16 -26.87
N GLU A 280 -65.03 -38.90 -27.89
CA GLU A 280 -64.18 -39.77 -28.70
C GLU A 280 -63.18 -38.97 -29.57
N GLU A 281 -63.62 -37.83 -30.14
CA GLU A 281 -62.74 -36.89 -30.86
C GLU A 281 -61.68 -36.27 -29.94
N ILE A 282 -62.08 -35.80 -28.74
CA ILE A 282 -61.16 -35.29 -27.72
C ILE A 282 -60.16 -36.37 -27.34
N ALA A 283 -60.60 -37.59 -27.00
CA ALA A 283 -59.71 -38.69 -26.64
C ALA A 283 -58.73 -39.06 -27.77
N ARG A 284 -59.14 -38.95 -29.04
CA ARG A 284 -58.21 -39.12 -30.18
C ARG A 284 -57.18 -37.99 -30.24
N LEU A 285 -57.61 -36.73 -30.14
CA LEU A 285 -56.73 -35.55 -30.17
C LEU A 285 -55.76 -35.49 -28.97
N GLU A 286 -56.19 -35.93 -27.79
CA GLU A 286 -55.32 -36.04 -26.61
C GLU A 286 -54.28 -37.16 -26.76
N LYS A 287 -54.67 -38.31 -27.33
CA LYS A 287 -53.74 -39.40 -27.66
C LYS A 287 -52.79 -39.02 -28.80
N GLU A 288 -53.25 -38.26 -29.79
CA GLU A 288 -52.41 -37.65 -30.82
C GLU A 288 -51.39 -36.70 -30.17
N ARG A 289 -51.83 -35.78 -29.30
CA ARG A 289 -50.97 -34.86 -28.51
C ARG A 289 -49.93 -35.59 -27.65
N GLU A 290 -50.27 -36.74 -27.08
CA GLU A 290 -49.35 -37.56 -26.26
C GLU A 290 -48.40 -38.44 -27.09
N SER A 291 -48.76 -38.75 -28.34
CA SER A 291 -47.92 -39.51 -29.28
C SER A 291 -47.09 -38.64 -30.22
N GLU A 292 -47.45 -37.37 -30.42
CA GLU A 292 -46.58 -36.36 -31.01
C GLU A 292 -45.35 -36.21 -30.08
N PRO A 293 -44.11 -36.37 -30.58
CA PRO A 293 -42.91 -36.41 -29.73
C PRO A 293 -42.56 -35.01 -29.19
N ASP A 294 -43.31 -34.60 -28.16
CA ASP A 294 -43.47 -33.24 -27.60
C ASP A 294 -43.00 -32.16 -28.57
N ARG A 295 -43.91 -31.76 -29.46
CA ARG A 295 -43.66 -30.73 -30.47
C ARG A 295 -43.20 -29.41 -29.87
N LEU A 296 -43.58 -29.12 -28.62
CA LEU A 296 -43.12 -27.94 -27.90
C LEU A 296 -41.66 -28.11 -27.44
N VAL A 297 -41.25 -29.28 -26.97
CA VAL A 297 -39.85 -29.60 -26.61
C VAL A 297 -38.95 -29.71 -27.84
N SER A 298 -39.40 -30.30 -28.95
CA SER A 298 -38.61 -30.33 -30.19
C SER A 298 -38.48 -28.92 -30.80
N LEU A 299 -39.54 -28.10 -30.81
CA LEU A 299 -39.45 -26.68 -31.18
C LEU A 299 -38.58 -25.86 -30.20
N ARG A 300 -38.60 -26.14 -28.89
CA ARG A 300 -37.70 -25.51 -27.90
C ARG A 300 -36.23 -25.88 -28.14
N LYS A 301 -35.94 -27.15 -28.44
CA LYS A 301 -34.59 -27.62 -28.82
C LYS A 301 -34.12 -26.95 -30.11
N LEU A 302 -34.97 -26.91 -31.14
CA LEU A 302 -34.67 -26.23 -32.41
C LEU A 302 -34.43 -24.74 -32.20
N LYS A 303 -35.29 -24.04 -31.45
CA LYS A 303 -35.08 -22.63 -31.07
C LYS A 303 -33.74 -22.44 -30.36
N SER A 304 -33.38 -23.33 -29.42
CA SER A 304 -32.12 -23.23 -28.68
C SER A 304 -30.89 -23.48 -29.57
N SER A 305 -30.98 -24.35 -30.57
CA SER A 305 -29.93 -24.51 -31.60
C SER A 305 -29.82 -23.24 -32.43
N LEU A 306 -30.92 -22.81 -33.06
CA LEU A 306 -30.93 -21.62 -33.91
C LEU A 306 -30.45 -20.37 -33.17
N GLN A 307 -30.78 -20.21 -31.89
CA GLN A 307 -30.33 -19.09 -31.06
C GLN A 307 -28.82 -19.18 -30.72
N ALA A 308 -28.28 -20.39 -30.54
CA ALA A 308 -26.83 -20.58 -30.40
C ALA A 308 -26.09 -20.40 -31.74
N ASP A 309 -26.69 -20.78 -32.85
CA ASP A 309 -26.13 -20.61 -34.19
C ASP A 309 -26.14 -19.12 -34.61
N VAL A 310 -27.20 -18.36 -34.27
CA VAL A 310 -27.21 -16.89 -34.38
C VAL A 310 -26.06 -16.26 -33.58
N GLN A 311 -25.81 -16.70 -32.34
CA GLN A 311 -24.69 -16.19 -31.55
C GLN A 311 -23.32 -16.51 -32.20
N LYS A 312 -23.14 -17.70 -32.78
CA LYS A 312 -21.93 -18.03 -33.56
C LYS A 312 -21.77 -17.12 -34.78
N TYR A 313 -22.85 -16.88 -35.52
CA TYR A 313 -22.81 -16.02 -36.72
C TYR A 313 -22.55 -14.55 -36.36
N GLN A 314 -23.10 -14.04 -35.26
CA GLN A 314 -22.77 -12.70 -34.77
C GLN A 314 -21.29 -12.59 -34.35
N ALA A 315 -20.77 -13.52 -33.56
CA ALA A 315 -19.35 -13.54 -33.19
C ALA A 315 -18.42 -13.71 -34.41
N TYR A 316 -18.86 -14.45 -35.44
CA TYR A 316 -18.14 -14.58 -36.70
C TYR A 316 -18.19 -13.28 -37.53
N MET A 317 -19.31 -12.56 -37.54
CA MET A 317 -19.42 -11.24 -38.17
C MET A 317 -18.57 -10.20 -37.47
N GLU A 318 -18.62 -10.09 -36.13
CA GLU A 318 -17.74 -9.21 -35.34
C GLU A 318 -16.26 -9.50 -35.61
N ASN A 319 -15.89 -10.78 -35.70
CA ASN A 319 -14.54 -11.18 -36.08
C ASN A 319 -14.18 -10.76 -37.52
N LEU A 320 -15.08 -10.95 -38.50
CA LEU A 320 -14.87 -10.48 -39.87
C LEU A 320 -14.78 -8.95 -39.96
N GLU A 321 -15.63 -8.21 -39.27
CA GLU A 321 -15.62 -6.74 -39.21
C GLU A 321 -14.31 -6.23 -38.60
N SER A 322 -13.82 -6.85 -37.51
CA SER A 322 -12.52 -6.51 -36.93
C SER A 322 -11.36 -6.83 -37.89
N HIS A 323 -11.42 -7.94 -38.62
CA HIS A 323 -10.42 -8.30 -39.63
C HIS A 323 -10.46 -7.35 -40.83
N THR A 324 -11.64 -6.91 -41.26
CA THR A 324 -11.81 -5.88 -42.30
C THR A 324 -11.22 -4.55 -41.84
N ALA A 325 -11.49 -4.10 -40.61
CA ALA A 325 -10.90 -2.87 -40.07
C ALA A 325 -9.36 -2.94 -39.98
N ILE A 326 -8.80 -4.11 -39.64
CA ILE A 326 -7.34 -4.35 -39.66
C ILE A 326 -6.78 -4.31 -41.09
N LEU A 327 -7.49 -4.88 -42.06
CA LEU A 327 -7.11 -4.78 -43.48
C LEU A 327 -7.19 -3.35 -44.00
N ASP A 328 -8.25 -2.59 -43.68
CA ASP A 328 -8.40 -1.19 -44.06
C ASP A 328 -7.30 -0.30 -43.45
N GLN A 329 -6.93 -0.53 -42.19
CA GLN A 329 -5.80 0.16 -41.57
C GLN A 329 -4.48 -0.20 -42.27
N LYS A 330 -4.30 -1.47 -42.66
CA LYS A 330 -3.09 -1.90 -43.38
C LYS A 330 -3.04 -1.36 -44.81
N ILE A 331 -4.17 -1.27 -45.50
CA ILE A 331 -4.29 -0.64 -46.83
C ILE A 331 -3.94 0.85 -46.74
N LYS A 332 -4.38 1.56 -45.70
CA LYS A 332 -3.98 2.96 -45.45
C LYS A 332 -2.47 3.10 -45.25
N SER A 333 -1.88 2.31 -44.34
CA SER A 333 -0.42 2.29 -44.11
C SER A 333 0.35 2.03 -45.40
N VAL A 334 -0.06 1.03 -46.19
CA VAL A 334 0.60 0.68 -47.46
C VAL A 334 0.40 1.77 -48.52
N ASN A 335 -0.75 2.45 -48.56
CA ASN A 335 -0.96 3.58 -49.47
C ASN A 335 -0.11 4.80 -49.05
N GLU A 336 0.03 5.08 -47.76
CA GLU A 336 0.90 6.13 -47.21
C GLU A 336 2.39 5.83 -47.49
N GLU A 337 2.80 4.55 -47.37
CA GLU A 337 4.13 4.07 -47.78
C GLU A 337 4.35 4.19 -49.29
N VAL A 338 3.34 3.89 -50.12
CA VAL A 338 3.41 4.03 -51.59
C VAL A 338 3.47 5.50 -52.01
N GLU A 339 2.64 6.39 -51.46
CA GLU A 339 2.68 7.83 -51.76
C GLU A 339 4.04 8.43 -51.35
N THR A 340 4.61 7.99 -50.22
CA THR A 340 5.97 8.36 -49.81
C THR A 340 7.02 7.85 -50.81
N ALA A 341 6.95 6.59 -51.23
CA ALA A 341 7.87 6.02 -52.21
C ALA A 341 7.73 6.64 -53.60
N GLU A 342 6.53 7.06 -54.02
CA GLU A 342 6.29 7.79 -55.27
C GLU A 342 6.91 9.20 -55.20
N MET A 343 6.80 9.90 -54.07
CA MET A 343 7.51 11.17 -53.84
C MET A 343 9.04 10.99 -53.86
N GLU A 344 9.58 9.94 -53.23
CA GLU A 344 11.02 9.62 -53.29
C GLU A 344 11.47 9.30 -54.72
N VAL A 345 10.69 8.50 -55.47
CA VAL A 345 10.97 8.16 -56.87
C VAL A 345 10.92 9.41 -57.76
N GLU A 346 10.00 10.33 -57.55
CA GLU A 346 9.92 11.57 -58.32
C GLU A 346 11.06 12.55 -57.95
N ALA A 347 11.42 12.67 -56.68
CA ALA A 347 12.60 13.42 -56.24
C ALA A 347 13.89 12.84 -56.84
N MET A 348 14.02 11.51 -56.87
CA MET A 348 15.15 10.82 -57.51
C MET A 348 15.17 10.98 -59.04
N LYS A 349 14.01 11.05 -59.72
CA LYS A 349 13.95 11.43 -61.14
C LYS A 349 14.43 12.86 -61.37
N GLN A 350 13.99 13.81 -60.54
CA GLN A 350 14.39 15.22 -60.65
C GLN A 350 15.90 15.39 -60.40
N GLU A 351 16.45 14.72 -59.38
CA GLU A 351 17.88 14.70 -59.11
C GLU A 351 18.66 14.01 -60.23
N ASN A 352 18.18 12.89 -60.77
CA ASN A 352 18.84 12.21 -61.89
C ASN A 352 18.78 13.06 -63.18
N ALA A 353 17.70 13.79 -63.43
CA ALA A 353 17.61 14.76 -64.53
C ALA A 353 18.57 15.95 -64.32
N ARG A 354 18.74 16.42 -63.09
CA ARG A 354 19.72 17.45 -62.72
C ARG A 354 21.16 16.96 -62.92
N LEU A 355 21.45 15.71 -62.54
CA LEU A 355 22.75 15.06 -62.73
C LEU A 355 23.05 14.80 -64.21
N GLN A 356 22.06 14.35 -65.00
CA GLN A 356 22.19 14.20 -66.45
C GLN A 356 22.44 15.56 -67.12
N TYR A 357 21.71 16.61 -66.74
CA TYR A 357 21.97 17.97 -67.22
C TYR A 357 23.38 18.46 -66.86
N ILE A 358 23.90 18.12 -65.68
CA ILE A 358 25.29 18.43 -65.31
C ILE A 358 26.27 17.65 -66.18
N PHE A 359 26.05 16.34 -66.39
CA PHE A 359 26.87 15.46 -67.21
C PHE A 359 26.93 15.91 -68.68
N ASP A 360 25.77 16.20 -69.29
CA ASP A 360 25.66 16.66 -70.68
C ASP A 360 26.35 18.03 -70.90
N ASN A 361 26.47 18.84 -69.85
CA ASN A 361 27.20 20.12 -69.86
C ASN A 361 28.62 20.02 -69.27
N GLN A 362 29.11 18.81 -68.94
CA GLN A 362 30.39 18.60 -68.30
C GLN A 362 31.52 18.64 -69.33
N LYS A 363 32.31 19.72 -69.30
CA LYS A 363 33.34 20.04 -70.33
C LYS A 363 34.57 19.11 -70.37
N TYR A 364 34.62 18.10 -69.51
CA TYR A 364 35.77 17.20 -69.34
C TYR A 364 35.28 15.78 -69.09
N SER A 365 35.84 14.81 -69.80
CA SER A 365 35.51 13.39 -69.63
C SER A 365 36.01 12.86 -68.28
N VAL A 366 35.49 11.71 -67.84
CA VAL A 366 36.07 10.96 -66.71
C VAL A 366 37.56 10.69 -66.96
N ALA A 367 37.95 10.37 -68.20
CA ALA A 367 39.35 10.18 -68.57
C ALA A 367 40.20 11.47 -68.52
N ASP A 368 39.60 12.65 -68.74
CA ASP A 368 40.28 13.93 -68.52
C ASP A 368 40.45 14.21 -67.02
N ILE A 369 39.42 13.90 -66.21
CA ILE A 369 39.46 14.06 -64.75
C ILE A 369 40.46 13.08 -64.14
N GLU A 370 40.59 11.86 -64.64
CA GLU A 370 41.62 10.90 -64.25
C GLU A 370 43.01 11.39 -64.65
N ARG A 371 43.20 11.90 -65.88
CA ARG A 371 44.46 12.50 -66.31
C ARG A 371 44.85 13.70 -65.44
N ILE A 372 43.93 14.61 -65.17
CA ILE A 372 44.14 15.78 -64.29
C ILE A 372 44.43 15.35 -62.85
N ASN A 373 43.77 14.31 -62.32
CA ASN A 373 44.09 13.79 -60.98
C ASN A 373 45.45 13.08 -60.92
N HIS A 374 45.88 12.42 -62.01
CA HIS A 374 47.20 11.83 -62.13
C HIS A 374 48.29 12.93 -62.22
N GLU A 375 48.14 13.90 -63.12
CA GLU A 375 48.99 15.10 -63.21
C GLU A 375 49.07 15.84 -61.86
N ARG A 376 47.93 16.02 -61.17
CA ARG A 376 47.89 16.62 -59.82
C ARG A 376 48.62 15.75 -58.78
N ASN A 377 48.52 14.43 -58.83
CA ASN A 377 49.23 13.55 -57.90
C ASN A 377 50.74 13.51 -58.18
N GLU A 378 51.18 13.58 -59.44
CA GLU A 378 52.60 13.72 -59.82
C GLU A 378 53.15 15.08 -59.37
N LEU A 379 52.39 16.16 -59.57
CA LEU A 379 52.74 17.50 -59.06
C LEU A 379 52.76 17.52 -57.52
N GLN A 380 51.81 16.88 -56.83
CA GLN A 380 51.81 16.80 -55.37
C GLN A 380 52.97 15.96 -54.83
N GLN A 381 53.34 14.85 -55.50
CA GLN A 381 54.55 14.10 -55.16
C GLN A 381 55.81 14.94 -55.38
N THR A 382 55.86 15.70 -56.48
CA THR A 382 56.97 16.63 -56.78
C THR A 382 57.07 17.73 -55.73
N ILE A 383 55.94 18.35 -55.32
CA ILE A 383 55.88 19.31 -54.22
C ILE A 383 56.33 18.67 -52.92
N ASN A 384 55.84 17.47 -52.56
CA ASN A 384 56.23 16.78 -51.34
C ASN A 384 57.72 16.40 -51.32
N LYS A 385 58.31 16.10 -52.48
CA LYS A 385 59.74 15.88 -52.65
C LYS A 385 60.53 17.18 -52.45
N LEU A 386 60.19 18.23 -53.20
CA LEU A 386 60.84 19.53 -53.12
C LEU A 386 60.70 20.18 -51.73
N THR A 387 59.59 19.93 -51.02
CA THR A 387 59.39 20.36 -49.63
C THR A 387 60.35 19.65 -48.70
N LYS A 388 60.55 18.32 -48.84
CA LYS A 388 61.53 17.58 -48.05
C LYS A 388 62.98 17.94 -48.37
N GLU A 389 63.27 18.25 -49.64
CA GLU A 389 64.59 18.75 -50.05
C GLU A 389 64.82 20.16 -49.47
N LEU A 390 63.81 21.02 -49.46
CA LEU A 390 63.85 22.33 -48.81
C LEU A 390 63.97 22.24 -47.28
N GLU A 391 63.23 21.34 -46.61
CA GLU A 391 63.34 21.07 -45.17
C GLU A 391 64.73 20.55 -44.81
N ALA A 392 65.34 19.71 -45.66
CA ALA A 392 66.70 19.21 -45.48
C ALA A 392 67.74 20.34 -45.62
N GLU A 393 67.65 21.17 -46.66
CA GLU A 393 68.54 22.32 -46.85
C GLU A 393 68.34 23.41 -45.77
N GLN A 394 67.10 23.63 -45.30
CA GLN A 394 66.83 24.49 -44.14
C GLN A 394 67.45 23.92 -42.85
N HIS A 395 67.41 22.61 -42.65
CA HIS A 395 68.12 21.96 -41.54
C HIS A 395 69.64 22.09 -41.66
N GLN A 396 70.22 22.00 -42.87
CA GLN A 396 71.65 22.25 -43.08
C GLN A 396 72.01 23.71 -42.81
N LEU A 397 71.24 24.66 -43.35
CA LEU A 397 71.42 26.09 -43.11
C LEU A 397 71.37 26.42 -41.62
N TRP A 398 70.36 25.93 -40.90
CA TRP A 398 70.21 26.08 -39.45
C TRP A 398 71.40 25.47 -38.66
N ASN A 399 71.92 24.32 -39.12
CA ASN A 399 73.11 23.70 -38.52
C ASN A 399 74.37 24.54 -38.77
N GLU A 400 74.52 25.16 -39.94
CA GLU A 400 75.62 26.10 -40.23
C GLU A 400 75.45 27.44 -39.50
N GLU A 401 74.23 27.96 -39.34
CA GLU A 401 73.93 29.13 -38.52
C GLU A 401 74.29 28.88 -37.04
N ILE A 402 73.98 27.70 -36.49
CA ILE A 402 74.41 27.29 -35.15
C ILE A 402 75.93 27.18 -35.05
N LYS A 403 76.61 26.62 -36.06
CA LYS A 403 78.08 26.57 -36.10
C LYS A 403 78.67 27.98 -36.15
N TYR A 404 78.15 28.85 -37.01
CA TYR A 404 78.57 30.24 -37.16
C TYR A 404 78.37 31.03 -35.85
N ALA A 405 77.20 30.91 -35.22
CA ALA A 405 76.90 31.55 -33.94
C ALA A 405 77.88 31.11 -32.83
N ARG A 406 78.17 29.81 -32.72
CA ARG A 406 79.17 29.28 -31.76
C ARG A 406 80.59 29.79 -32.01
N HIS A 407 81.02 29.87 -33.29
CA HIS A 407 82.34 30.43 -33.62
C HIS A 407 82.39 31.93 -33.35
N LYS A 408 81.31 32.67 -33.64
CA LYS A 408 81.18 34.09 -33.29
C LYS A 408 81.27 34.30 -31.77
N GLU A 409 80.50 33.55 -30.98
CA GLU A 409 80.51 33.62 -29.50
C GLU A 409 81.91 33.32 -28.93
N ALA A 410 82.62 32.32 -29.48
CA ALA A 410 83.99 32.02 -29.09
C ALA A 410 84.97 33.16 -29.42
N ILE A 411 84.83 33.80 -30.59
CA ILE A 411 85.62 34.98 -30.98
C ILE A 411 85.29 36.18 -30.09
N GLU A 412 84.01 36.46 -29.81
CA GLU A 412 83.56 37.54 -28.93
C GLU A 412 84.04 37.33 -27.48
N THR A 413 84.12 36.08 -27.02
CA THR A 413 84.72 35.72 -25.72
C THR A 413 86.22 36.02 -25.68
N GLN A 414 87.00 35.56 -26.67
CA GLN A 414 88.43 35.86 -26.76
C GLN A 414 88.71 37.37 -26.92
N LEU A 415 87.83 38.07 -27.65
CA LEU A 415 87.87 39.52 -27.83
C LEU A 415 87.65 40.25 -26.51
N ALA A 416 86.66 39.83 -25.70
CA ALA A 416 86.39 40.38 -24.39
C ALA A 416 87.54 40.14 -23.41
N GLU A 417 88.20 38.97 -23.45
CA GLU A 417 89.42 38.71 -22.67
C GLU A 417 90.60 39.59 -23.12
N TYR A 418 90.83 39.73 -24.42
CA TYR A 418 91.85 40.63 -24.97
C TYR A 418 91.61 42.08 -24.54
N HIS A 419 90.39 42.61 -24.70
CA HIS A 419 90.05 43.97 -24.25
C HIS A 419 90.19 44.12 -22.72
N LYS A 420 89.86 43.10 -21.94
CA LYS A 420 90.03 43.07 -20.48
C LYS A 420 91.51 43.16 -20.08
N LEU A 421 92.40 42.44 -20.77
CA LEU A 421 93.86 42.59 -20.58
C LEU A 421 94.34 43.97 -21.03
N ALA A 422 93.94 44.45 -22.22
CA ALA A 422 94.39 45.73 -22.76
C ALA A 422 93.93 46.93 -21.91
N ARG A 423 92.73 46.89 -21.33
CA ARG A 423 92.27 47.87 -20.32
C ARG A 423 93.09 47.77 -19.02
N LYS A 424 93.39 46.56 -18.52
CA LYS A 424 94.27 46.36 -17.34
C LYS A 424 95.69 46.90 -17.57
N LEU A 425 96.20 46.83 -18.79
CA LEU A 425 97.52 47.33 -19.20
C LEU A 425 97.53 48.84 -19.55
N LYS A 426 96.39 49.55 -19.44
CA LYS A 426 96.23 50.96 -19.86
C LYS A 426 96.56 51.21 -21.34
N LEU A 427 96.15 50.30 -22.23
CA LEU A 427 96.31 50.40 -23.69
C LEU A 427 95.02 50.81 -24.41
N ILE A 428 93.86 50.58 -23.80
CA ILE A 428 92.53 51.00 -24.31
C ILE A 428 91.86 51.84 -23.20
N PRO A 429 91.28 53.02 -23.49
CA PRO A 429 91.14 53.69 -24.80
C PRO A 429 92.45 54.31 -25.33
N ILE A 430 92.41 54.91 -26.53
CA ILE A 430 93.53 55.59 -27.20
C ILE A 430 94.18 56.67 -26.31
N SER A 431 93.45 57.27 -25.37
CA SER A 431 93.95 58.25 -24.39
C SER A 431 94.58 57.64 -23.13
N ALA A 432 94.71 56.32 -23.04
CA ALA A 432 95.29 55.65 -21.87
C ALA A 432 96.82 55.75 -21.83
N GLU A 433 97.36 55.81 -20.61
CA GLU A 433 98.76 56.15 -20.30
C GLU A 433 99.83 55.39 -21.09
N ASN A 434 99.61 54.11 -21.40
CA ASN A 434 100.57 53.26 -22.10
C ASN A 434 100.28 53.12 -23.61
N SER A 435 99.19 53.69 -24.14
CA SER A 435 98.78 53.52 -25.54
C SER A 435 99.75 54.17 -26.55
N LYS A 436 100.51 55.19 -26.10
CA LYS A 436 101.30 56.11 -26.93
C LYS A 436 100.51 56.72 -28.11
N GLY A 437 99.19 56.83 -27.99
CA GLY A 437 98.30 57.36 -29.03
C GLY A 437 97.86 56.35 -30.10
N HIS A 438 98.19 55.06 -29.97
CA HIS A 438 97.74 54.01 -30.88
C HIS A 438 96.39 53.41 -30.45
N ASP A 439 95.61 52.98 -31.44
CA ASP A 439 94.33 52.29 -31.22
C ASP A 439 94.53 50.77 -31.15
N PHE A 440 94.40 50.25 -29.92
CA PHE A 440 94.48 48.83 -29.61
C PHE A 440 93.12 48.12 -29.55
N GLU A 441 92.00 48.80 -29.84
CA GLU A 441 90.67 48.19 -29.80
C GLU A 441 90.34 47.41 -31.08
N ILE A 442 90.30 46.08 -30.99
CA ILE A 442 89.79 45.22 -32.06
C ILE A 442 88.27 45.33 -32.10
N GLN A 443 87.70 45.61 -33.27
CA GLN A 443 86.25 45.55 -33.54
C GLN A 443 85.96 44.39 -34.49
N PHE A 444 85.33 43.33 -33.99
CA PHE A 444 85.02 42.16 -34.82
C PHE A 444 83.84 42.44 -35.75
N ASN A 445 84.11 42.47 -37.06
CA ASN A 445 83.09 42.52 -38.11
C ASN A 445 83.24 41.28 -39.00
N PRO A 446 82.28 40.32 -38.98
CA PRO A 446 82.33 39.12 -39.81
C PRO A 446 82.39 39.38 -41.33
N GLU A 447 81.75 40.44 -41.81
CA GLU A 447 81.63 40.74 -43.25
C GLU A 447 82.90 41.36 -43.84
N ALA A 448 83.81 41.88 -43.00
CA ALA A 448 85.00 42.59 -43.45
C ALA A 448 86.10 41.69 -44.06
N GLY A 449 85.89 40.37 -44.09
CA GLY A 449 86.74 39.38 -44.76
C GLY A 449 88.19 39.32 -44.24
N PRO A 450 89.09 38.60 -44.95
CA PRO A 450 90.49 38.38 -44.52
C PRO A 450 91.30 39.68 -44.35
N ASN A 451 90.94 40.75 -45.08
CA ASN A 451 91.62 42.04 -45.02
C ASN A 451 91.53 42.70 -43.63
N SER A 452 90.46 42.43 -42.86
CA SER A 452 90.33 42.90 -41.48
C SER A 452 91.44 42.37 -40.56
N LEU A 453 91.81 41.09 -40.71
CA LEU A 453 92.87 40.44 -39.93
C LEU A 453 94.26 41.01 -40.28
N VAL A 454 94.48 41.37 -41.55
CA VAL A 454 95.71 42.06 -42.00
C VAL A 454 95.78 43.48 -41.41
N LYS A 455 94.64 44.20 -41.38
CA LYS A 455 94.54 45.52 -40.72
C LYS A 455 94.90 45.41 -39.24
N TYR A 456 94.29 44.51 -38.47
CA TYR A 456 94.59 44.36 -37.04
C TYR A 456 96.03 43.89 -36.79
N ARG A 457 96.58 42.98 -37.62
CA ARG A 457 97.98 42.56 -37.53
C ARG A 457 98.96 43.73 -37.73
N THR A 458 98.61 44.74 -38.53
CA THR A 458 99.45 45.93 -38.73
C THR A 458 99.18 47.00 -37.67
N GLN A 459 97.91 47.32 -37.41
CA GLN A 459 97.47 48.35 -36.47
C GLN A 459 97.86 48.04 -35.02
N ILE A 460 97.81 46.78 -34.61
CA ILE A 460 98.01 46.36 -33.22
C ILE A 460 99.38 45.72 -33.02
N LYS A 461 99.73 44.69 -33.82
CA LYS A 461 100.95 43.93 -33.52
C LYS A 461 102.23 44.74 -33.74
N ALA A 462 102.28 45.65 -34.71
CA ALA A 462 103.49 46.45 -34.91
C ALA A 462 103.69 47.49 -33.78
N PRO A 463 102.73 48.37 -33.42
CA PRO A 463 102.89 49.25 -32.27
C PRO A 463 103.05 48.52 -30.93
N LEU A 464 102.37 47.38 -30.72
CA LEU A 464 102.56 46.61 -29.50
C LEU A 464 103.97 46.01 -29.41
N MET A 465 104.51 45.49 -30.52
CA MET A 465 105.92 45.04 -30.57
C MET A 465 106.91 46.21 -30.39
N GLU A 466 106.58 47.41 -30.87
CA GLU A 466 107.43 48.58 -30.65
C GLU A 466 107.38 49.06 -29.18
N ILE A 467 106.22 49.08 -28.54
CA ILE A 467 106.09 49.33 -27.09
C ILE A 467 106.84 48.25 -26.28
N ILE A 468 106.72 46.98 -26.67
CA ILE A 468 107.48 45.88 -26.05
C ILE A 468 108.99 46.11 -26.23
N ASN A 469 109.47 46.36 -27.44
CA ASN A 469 110.89 46.62 -27.70
C ASN A 469 111.42 47.86 -26.95
N GLN A 470 110.63 48.93 -26.84
CA GLN A 470 111.00 50.14 -26.09
C GLN A 470 111.01 49.89 -24.58
N THR A 471 110.03 49.15 -24.04
CA THR A 471 110.02 48.78 -22.61
C THR A 471 111.11 47.75 -22.27
N GLU A 472 111.40 46.79 -23.16
CA GLU A 472 112.59 45.93 -23.03
C GLU A 472 113.88 46.75 -23.04
N GLU A 473 114.00 47.76 -23.90
CA GLU A 473 115.20 48.59 -23.99
C GLU A 473 115.35 49.54 -22.79
N GLU A 474 114.24 50.04 -22.24
CA GLU A 474 114.20 50.75 -20.95
C GLU A 474 114.56 49.81 -19.78
N ILE A 475 114.06 48.57 -19.78
CA ILE A 475 114.43 47.51 -18.83
C ILE A 475 115.92 47.17 -18.95
N ARG A 476 116.48 47.04 -20.17
CA ARG A 476 117.92 46.81 -20.39
C ARG A 476 118.75 47.97 -19.84
N LYS A 477 118.33 49.22 -20.07
CA LYS A 477 119.00 50.42 -19.51
C LYS A 477 118.90 50.50 -17.99
N ALA A 478 117.75 50.13 -17.40
CA ALA A 478 117.59 50.01 -15.96
C ALA A 478 118.43 48.86 -15.38
N THR A 479 118.52 47.73 -16.07
CA THR A 479 119.32 46.56 -15.68
C THR A 479 120.81 46.85 -15.79
N HIS A 480 121.27 47.62 -16.78
CA HIS A 480 122.67 48.04 -16.89
C HIS A 480 123.05 49.09 -15.82
N ARG A 481 122.12 49.99 -15.46
CA ARG A 481 122.27 50.85 -14.26
C ARG A 481 122.29 50.04 -12.96
N LYS A 482 121.43 49.02 -12.83
CA LYS A 482 121.46 48.08 -11.70
C LYS A 482 122.80 47.36 -11.63
N MET A 483 123.30 46.85 -12.76
CA MET A 483 124.58 46.15 -12.87
C MET A 483 125.76 47.04 -12.46
N SER A 484 125.86 48.28 -12.95
CA SER A 484 126.92 49.21 -12.49
C SER A 484 126.78 49.66 -11.01
N LEU A 485 125.58 49.65 -10.45
CA LEU A 485 125.36 49.82 -9.01
C LEU A 485 125.73 48.57 -8.21
N GLU A 486 125.56 47.37 -8.78
CA GLU A 486 126.00 46.10 -8.19
C GLU A 486 127.52 45.94 -8.26
N ASP A 487 128.17 46.31 -9.37
CA ASP A 487 129.64 46.37 -9.50
C ASP A 487 130.25 47.29 -8.44
N THR A 488 129.65 48.47 -8.22
CA THR A 488 130.12 49.41 -7.18
C THR A 488 129.78 48.94 -5.76
N LEU A 489 128.68 48.20 -5.56
CA LEU A 489 128.37 47.54 -4.29
C LEU A 489 129.38 46.42 -3.97
N GLU A 490 129.78 45.63 -4.97
CA GLU A 490 130.75 44.54 -4.83
C GLU A 490 132.17 45.07 -4.59
N GLN A 491 132.53 46.18 -5.22
CA GLN A 491 133.77 46.92 -4.96
C GLN A 491 133.82 47.52 -3.55
N VAL A 492 132.68 47.99 -3.00
CA VAL A 492 132.60 48.41 -1.60
C VAL A 492 132.61 47.21 -0.65
N ASN A 493 131.94 46.10 -0.98
CA ASN A 493 131.95 44.88 -0.17
C ASN A 493 133.36 44.27 -0.06
N THR A 494 134.15 44.27 -1.13
CA THR A 494 135.55 43.82 -1.06
C THR A 494 136.39 44.69 -0.12
N MET A 495 136.25 46.01 -0.17
CA MET A 495 136.89 46.91 0.82
C MET A 495 136.39 46.67 2.27
N VAL A 496 135.13 46.29 2.45
CA VAL A 496 134.56 45.92 3.76
C VAL A 496 135.13 44.59 4.27
N GLU A 497 135.30 43.57 3.42
CA GLU A 497 135.91 42.30 3.81
C GLU A 497 137.43 42.43 4.06
N GLU A 498 138.15 43.27 3.30
CA GLU A 498 139.54 43.64 3.64
C GLU A 498 139.63 44.27 5.04
N ARG A 499 138.71 45.19 5.37
CA ARG A 499 138.66 45.81 6.70
C ARG A 499 138.23 44.85 7.79
N LYS A 500 137.30 43.93 7.54
CA LYS A 500 136.97 42.83 8.47
C LYS A 500 138.16 41.90 8.68
N SER A 501 138.95 41.60 7.65
CA SER A 501 140.16 40.78 7.76
C SER A 501 141.20 41.45 8.68
N ILE A 502 141.43 42.76 8.52
CA ILE A 502 142.29 43.55 9.42
C ILE A 502 141.75 43.53 10.86
N VAL A 503 140.44 43.71 11.05
CA VAL A 503 139.79 43.62 12.37
C VAL A 503 139.87 42.21 12.96
N LYS A 504 139.85 41.16 12.14
CA LYS A 504 140.00 39.75 12.56
C LYS A 504 141.42 39.50 13.08
N MET A 505 142.47 39.91 12.36
CA MET A 505 143.85 39.78 12.87
C MET A 505 144.07 40.58 14.15
N LEU A 506 143.51 41.80 14.27
CA LEU A 506 143.60 42.59 15.50
C LEU A 506 142.84 41.98 16.68
N LYS A 507 141.79 41.19 16.44
CA LYS A 507 141.14 40.38 17.47
C LYS A 507 141.97 39.17 17.87
N GLU A 508 142.48 38.42 16.91
CA GLU A 508 143.36 37.26 17.15
C GLU A 508 144.65 37.66 17.89
N GLU A 509 145.14 38.88 17.70
CA GLU A 509 146.29 39.42 18.45
C GLU A 509 145.92 39.80 19.89
N ALA A 510 144.70 40.30 20.12
CA ALA A 510 144.20 40.60 21.46
C ALA A 510 143.85 39.32 22.25
N GLU A 511 143.29 38.30 21.59
CA GLU A 511 142.92 37.01 22.15
C GLU A 511 144.17 36.25 22.66
N LYS A 512 145.27 36.25 21.90
CA LYS A 512 146.59 35.76 22.37
C LYS A 512 147.13 36.50 23.59
N LEU A 513 146.83 37.79 23.74
CA LEU A 513 147.25 38.58 24.90
C LEU A 513 146.44 38.20 26.14
N ASP A 514 145.15 37.90 25.97
CA ASP A 514 144.25 37.48 27.04
C ASP A 514 144.54 36.03 27.49
N ASP A 515 144.87 35.13 26.55
CA ASP A 515 145.41 33.80 26.84
C ASP A 515 146.71 33.88 27.68
N LEU A 516 147.64 34.75 27.28
CA LEU A 516 148.91 34.97 27.99
C LEU A 516 148.69 35.54 29.40
N TYR A 517 147.67 36.40 29.56
CA TYR A 517 147.27 36.94 30.86
C TYR A 517 146.69 35.85 31.77
N HIS A 518 145.76 35.02 31.26
CA HIS A 518 145.20 33.89 32.00
C HIS A 518 146.25 32.84 32.37
N GLN A 519 147.22 32.56 31.48
CA GLN A 519 148.34 31.68 31.80
C GLN A 519 149.19 32.22 32.96
N LYS A 520 149.46 33.52 33.00
CA LYS A 520 150.22 34.14 34.09
C LYS A 520 149.42 34.27 35.39
N LEU A 521 148.09 34.41 35.32
CA LEU A 521 147.23 34.34 36.50
C LEU A 521 147.31 32.96 37.15
N LYS A 522 147.18 31.89 36.36
CA LYS A 522 147.22 30.50 36.83
C LYS A 522 148.57 30.09 37.41
N GLU A 523 149.68 30.54 36.82
CA GLU A 523 151.02 30.33 37.39
C GLU A 523 151.19 31.00 38.78
N ALA A 524 150.49 32.10 39.05
CA ALA A 524 150.50 32.75 40.36
C ALA A 524 149.62 31.99 41.39
N GLU A 525 148.42 31.57 40.99
CA GLU A 525 147.51 30.76 41.82
C GLU A 525 148.17 29.43 42.26
N GLU A 526 148.88 28.75 41.36
CA GLU A 526 149.58 27.49 41.66
C GLU A 526 150.75 27.67 42.66
N GLU A 527 151.40 28.84 42.69
CA GLU A 527 152.47 29.13 43.66
C GLU A 527 151.92 29.64 45.01
N GLU A 528 150.80 30.38 45.02
CA GLU A 528 150.08 30.76 46.24
C GLU A 528 149.53 29.51 46.98
N GLN A 529 148.99 28.55 46.24
CA GLN A 529 148.49 27.27 46.77
C GLN A 529 149.59 26.43 47.45
N LYS A 530 150.83 26.45 46.94
CA LYS A 530 152.01 25.86 47.62
C LYS A 530 152.33 26.59 48.91
N CYS A 531 152.42 27.92 48.86
CA CYS A 531 152.82 28.73 50.01
C CYS A 531 151.82 28.57 51.18
N ALA A 532 150.52 28.48 50.87
CA ALA A 532 149.47 28.19 51.84
C ALA A 532 149.63 26.79 52.50
N SER A 533 150.02 25.77 51.74
CA SER A 533 150.12 24.39 52.24
C SER A 533 151.41 24.12 53.04
N GLU A 534 152.52 24.81 52.78
CA GLU A 534 153.67 24.82 53.70
C GLU A 534 153.35 25.53 55.02
N LEU A 535 152.54 26.59 54.99
CA LEU A 535 152.14 27.35 56.18
C LEU A 535 151.19 26.52 57.07
N GLU A 536 150.24 25.79 56.47
CA GLU A 536 149.36 24.86 57.21
C GLU A 536 150.16 23.73 57.90
N LEU A 537 151.20 23.19 57.27
CA LEU A 537 152.09 22.19 57.89
C LEU A 537 152.83 22.76 59.12
N LEU A 538 153.28 24.02 59.06
CA LEU A 538 153.95 24.70 60.17
C LEU A 538 153.01 25.01 61.35
N GLU A 539 151.78 25.46 61.07
CA GLU A 539 150.77 25.73 62.10
C GLU A 539 150.38 24.44 62.86
N ASN A 540 150.19 23.33 62.13
CA ASN A 540 149.92 22.02 62.72
C ASN A 540 151.08 21.50 63.60
N HIS A 541 152.33 21.69 63.16
CA HIS A 541 153.52 21.28 63.93
C HIS A 541 153.66 22.09 65.24
N LYS A 542 153.31 23.38 65.22
CA LYS A 542 153.25 24.23 66.43
C LYS A 542 152.17 23.73 67.40
N HIS A 543 150.96 23.49 66.93
CA HIS A 543 149.84 23.05 67.78
C HIS A 543 150.15 21.73 68.52
N LEU A 544 150.85 20.78 67.89
CA LEU A 544 151.17 19.49 68.52
C LEU A 544 152.26 19.60 69.61
N LEU A 545 153.20 20.54 69.48
CA LEU A 545 154.14 20.88 70.55
C LEU A 545 153.42 21.56 71.74
N GLU A 546 152.46 22.45 71.45
CA GLU A 546 151.64 23.12 72.47
C GLU A 546 150.69 22.14 73.18
N SER A 547 150.19 21.10 72.51
CA SER A 547 149.40 20.03 73.16
C SER A 547 150.26 19.14 74.03
N GLY A 548 151.41 18.64 73.53
CA GLY A 548 152.28 17.73 74.28
C GLY A 548 152.83 18.32 75.58
N VAL A 549 153.10 19.64 75.62
CA VAL A 549 153.53 20.33 76.85
C VAL A 549 152.38 20.45 77.88
N ASN A 550 151.15 20.72 77.43
CA ASN A 550 149.98 20.78 78.32
C ASN A 550 149.55 19.39 78.80
N GLU A 551 149.69 18.37 77.96
CA GLU A 551 149.30 16.99 78.27
C GLU A 551 150.22 16.40 79.36
N GLY A 552 151.55 16.53 79.23
CA GLY A 552 152.48 16.12 80.28
C GLY A 552 152.33 16.88 81.62
N LEU A 553 151.85 18.13 81.58
CA LEU A 553 151.50 18.89 82.80
C LEU A 553 150.20 18.39 83.44
N SER A 554 149.24 17.97 82.60
CA SER A 554 147.98 17.34 83.01
C SER A 554 148.20 15.95 83.61
N GLU A 555 149.03 15.10 82.98
CA GLU A 555 149.37 13.77 83.52
C GLU A 555 150.01 13.89 84.91
N ALA A 556 151.05 14.72 85.05
CA ALA A 556 151.74 14.91 86.34
C ALA A 556 150.85 15.44 87.48
N THR A 557 149.79 16.21 87.16
CA THR A 557 148.81 16.68 88.16
C THR A 557 147.70 15.69 88.44
N ASN A 558 147.31 14.86 87.46
CA ASN A 558 146.32 13.79 87.63
C ASN A 558 146.90 12.57 88.36
N GLU A 559 148.15 12.16 88.10
CA GLU A 559 148.82 11.09 88.86
C GLU A 559 148.87 11.41 90.36
N LEU A 560 149.19 12.66 90.72
CA LEU A 560 149.20 13.13 92.09
C LEU A 560 147.82 13.01 92.77
N HIS A 561 146.74 13.23 92.02
CA HIS A 561 145.36 13.15 92.51
C HIS A 561 144.86 11.70 92.60
N ASP A 562 145.08 10.88 91.57
CA ASP A 562 144.56 9.52 91.55
C ASP A 562 145.39 8.56 92.41
N ILE A 563 146.68 8.83 92.71
CA ILE A 563 147.40 8.09 93.76
C ILE A 563 146.76 8.31 95.14
N GLN A 564 146.31 9.54 95.45
CA GLN A 564 145.53 9.81 96.68
C GLN A 564 144.17 9.10 96.67
N ARG A 565 143.54 8.99 95.49
CA ARG A 565 142.22 8.34 95.33
C ARG A 565 142.29 6.81 95.39
N GLN A 566 143.29 6.20 94.77
CA GLN A 566 143.52 4.75 94.79
C GLN A 566 143.70 4.24 96.22
N TYR A 567 144.43 4.99 97.06
CA TYR A 567 144.57 4.69 98.48
C TYR A 567 143.22 4.62 99.22
N GLN A 568 142.33 5.59 98.96
CA GLN A 568 141.03 5.69 99.63
C GLN A 568 140.03 4.63 99.16
N VAL A 569 140.00 4.31 97.85
CA VAL A 569 138.97 3.44 97.24
C VAL A 569 139.26 1.96 97.45
N VAL A 570 140.52 1.52 97.40
CA VAL A 570 140.92 0.11 97.60
C VAL A 570 140.55 -0.40 99.00
N ILE A 571 140.49 0.50 99.99
CA ILE A 571 140.02 0.20 101.35
C ILE A 571 138.51 -0.11 101.39
N GLN A 572 137.70 0.44 100.47
CA GLN A 572 136.23 0.31 100.48
C GLN A 572 135.69 -0.77 99.52
N THR A 573 136.30 -0.96 98.35
CA THR A 573 135.78 -1.93 97.35
C THR A 573 136.00 -3.38 97.80
N LYS A 574 137.17 -3.67 98.38
CA LYS A 574 137.55 -5.02 98.84
C LYS A 574 136.60 -5.58 99.93
N THR A 575 135.95 -4.71 100.70
CA THR A 575 134.91 -5.09 101.66
C THR A 575 133.54 -5.37 101.02
N GLU A 576 133.20 -4.72 99.90
CA GLU A 576 131.85 -4.78 99.30
C GLU A 576 131.71 -5.88 98.22
N GLU A 577 132.76 -6.17 97.45
CA GLU A 577 132.73 -7.25 96.44
C GLU A 577 132.54 -8.63 97.08
N SER A 578 133.23 -8.87 98.20
CA SER A 578 133.07 -10.08 99.03
C SER A 578 131.64 -10.29 99.57
N ARG A 579 130.80 -9.25 99.51
CA ARG A 579 129.37 -9.29 99.86
C ARG A 579 128.54 -9.63 98.62
N LYS A 580 128.60 -8.79 97.56
CA LYS A 580 127.70 -8.89 96.40
C LYS A 580 127.85 -10.14 95.54
N ALA A 581 129.05 -10.71 95.42
CA ALA A 581 129.26 -11.96 94.67
C ALA A 581 128.48 -13.15 95.25
N ARG A 582 128.06 -13.06 96.51
CA ARG A 582 127.33 -14.09 97.25
C ARG A 582 125.83 -14.11 96.97
N ASP A 583 125.27 -12.97 96.56
CA ASP A 583 123.83 -12.75 96.52
C ASP A 583 123.22 -13.06 95.14
N ASN A 584 123.79 -12.51 94.06
CA ASN A 584 123.15 -12.56 92.73
C ASN A 584 123.29 -13.90 91.99
N LEU A 585 124.21 -14.78 92.38
CA LEU A 585 124.29 -16.14 91.82
C LEU A 585 122.97 -16.92 92.03
N ASN A 586 122.28 -16.64 93.14
CA ASN A 586 120.99 -17.26 93.48
C ASN A 586 119.85 -16.80 92.57
N ARG A 587 119.91 -15.58 92.03
CA ARG A 587 118.79 -14.94 91.30
C ARG A 587 118.77 -15.28 89.81
N LEU A 588 119.92 -15.57 89.20
CA LEU A 588 120.02 -15.87 87.76
C LEU A 588 119.36 -17.22 87.42
N LEU A 589 119.39 -18.18 88.36
CA LEU A 589 118.73 -19.49 88.26
C LEU A 589 117.20 -19.41 88.25
N GLU A 590 116.61 -18.33 88.75
CA GLU A 590 115.17 -18.21 88.99
C GLU A 590 114.40 -17.73 87.74
N VAL A 591 114.96 -16.78 86.98
CA VAL A 591 114.25 -16.14 85.85
C VAL A 591 114.22 -17.03 84.60
N ILE A 592 115.26 -17.82 84.34
CA ILE A 592 115.36 -18.68 83.14
C ILE A 592 114.21 -19.71 83.11
N ALA A 593 113.74 -20.18 84.27
CA ALA A 593 112.62 -21.09 84.39
C ALA A 593 111.26 -20.49 83.96
N THR A 594 111.10 -19.16 83.96
CA THR A 594 109.78 -18.52 83.84
C THR A 594 109.34 -18.19 82.42
N HIS A 595 110.23 -17.73 81.53
CA HIS A 595 109.83 -17.26 80.19
C HIS A 595 109.67 -18.40 79.17
N ILE A 596 110.31 -19.57 79.37
CA ILE A 596 110.14 -20.72 78.47
C ILE A 596 108.66 -21.15 78.45
N ALA A 597 108.01 -21.17 79.63
CA ALA A 597 106.60 -21.50 79.78
C ALA A 597 105.61 -20.49 79.17
N SER A 598 106.02 -19.26 78.85
CA SER A 598 105.13 -18.26 78.22
C SER A 598 105.06 -18.37 76.69
N VAL A 599 106.06 -19.00 76.05
CA VAL A 599 106.11 -19.11 74.58
C VAL A 599 105.16 -20.18 74.06
N GLU A 600 105.07 -21.33 74.74
CA GLU A 600 104.21 -22.44 74.34
C GLU A 600 102.73 -22.04 74.29
N LYS A 601 102.25 -21.34 75.34
CA LYS A 601 100.84 -20.99 75.50
C LYS A 601 100.28 -20.07 74.41
N TYR A 602 101.10 -19.26 73.74
CA TYR A 602 100.63 -18.32 72.71
C TYR A 602 100.23 -19.03 71.40
N VAL A 603 100.79 -20.21 71.13
CA VAL A 603 100.59 -20.93 69.86
C VAL A 603 99.21 -21.59 69.79
N ASP A 604 98.74 -22.17 70.91
CA ASP A 604 97.45 -22.87 70.97
C ASP A 604 96.25 -21.94 70.70
N GLU A 605 96.32 -20.69 71.15
CA GLU A 605 95.22 -19.72 71.09
C GLU A 605 94.86 -19.32 69.65
N GLN A 606 95.82 -19.36 68.70
CA GLN A 606 95.59 -18.95 67.31
C GLN A 606 94.85 -20.00 66.47
N ASN A 607 95.14 -21.29 66.67
CA ASN A 607 94.52 -22.37 65.89
C ASN A 607 93.00 -22.39 66.05
N LYS A 608 92.54 -22.14 67.28
CA LYS A 608 91.12 -22.19 67.67
C LYS A 608 90.22 -21.17 66.96
N LYS A 609 90.80 -20.14 66.38
CA LYS A 609 90.06 -19.05 65.71
C LYS A 609 89.70 -19.35 64.26
N ILE A 610 90.32 -20.38 63.66
CA ILE A 610 90.10 -20.76 62.25
C ILE A 610 88.82 -21.61 62.09
N ASP A 611 88.40 -22.31 63.14
CA ASP A 611 87.20 -23.15 63.13
C ASP A 611 85.89 -22.35 63.17
N GLU A 612 85.91 -21.10 63.68
CA GLU A 612 84.71 -20.26 63.84
C GLU A 612 84.19 -19.70 62.49
N ASP A 613 85.08 -19.42 61.53
CA ASP A 613 84.74 -18.85 60.22
C ASP A 613 83.99 -19.84 59.27
N TYR A 614 83.81 -21.11 59.66
CA TYR A 614 83.23 -22.16 58.80
C TYR A 614 81.69 -22.28 58.90
N GLU A 615 81.07 -21.80 60.00
CA GLU A 615 79.61 -21.93 60.23
C GLU A 615 78.76 -20.91 59.45
N GLU A 616 79.33 -19.79 58.99
CA GLU A 616 78.55 -18.66 58.40
C GLU A 616 77.95 -18.96 57.01
N PHE A 617 78.30 -20.10 56.39
CA PHE A 617 78.03 -20.42 54.98
C PHE A 617 76.58 -20.91 54.65
N VAL A 618 75.62 -20.83 55.59
CA VAL A 618 74.44 -21.74 55.61
C VAL A 618 73.07 -21.05 55.42
N SER A 619 72.96 -19.74 55.11
CA SER A 619 71.64 -19.03 55.15
C SER A 619 71.34 -18.00 54.05
N GLU A 620 70.59 -18.39 52.99
CA GLU A 620 69.39 -17.74 52.40
C GLU A 620 68.92 -18.47 51.11
N ASP A 621 67.64 -18.34 50.70
CA ASP A 621 66.94 -19.27 49.76
C ASP A 621 66.21 -18.59 48.56
N LEU A 622 65.97 -19.35 47.47
CA LEU A 622 65.65 -18.89 46.11
C LEU A 622 64.51 -19.67 45.40
N LEU A 623 63.24 -19.54 45.85
CA LEU A 623 62.15 -20.34 45.22
C LEU A 623 60.74 -19.72 45.05
N SER A 624 60.54 -18.41 45.22
CA SER A 624 59.19 -17.79 45.19
C SER A 624 58.46 -17.80 43.82
N SER A 625 59.18 -17.92 42.70
CA SER A 625 58.65 -17.56 41.37
C SER A 625 57.99 -18.71 40.58
N LEU A 626 58.28 -19.98 40.92
CA LEU A 626 57.83 -21.14 40.12
C LEU A 626 56.38 -21.56 40.39
N THR A 627 55.89 -21.35 41.62
CA THR A 627 54.54 -21.80 42.04
C THR A 627 53.41 -21.14 41.26
N SER A 628 53.60 -19.90 40.80
CA SER A 628 52.57 -19.12 40.10
C SER A 628 52.20 -19.66 38.70
N ILE A 629 53.05 -20.49 38.09
CA ILE A 629 52.84 -21.00 36.73
C ILE A 629 52.03 -22.30 36.73
N LEU A 630 52.04 -23.06 37.84
CA LEU A 630 51.44 -24.40 37.90
C LEU A 630 49.91 -24.38 38.05
N ASP A 631 49.35 -23.44 38.84
CA ASP A 631 47.92 -23.44 39.17
C ASP A 631 47.02 -22.92 38.03
N SER A 632 47.55 -22.08 37.13
CA SER A 632 46.78 -21.53 36.00
C SER A 632 46.43 -22.57 34.93
N TYR A 633 47.24 -23.63 34.79
CA TYR A 633 46.99 -24.70 33.81
C TYR A 633 45.99 -25.75 34.30
N LYS A 634 45.87 -25.99 35.61
CA LYS A 634 44.95 -27.01 36.15
C LYS A 634 43.47 -26.66 35.99
N LYS A 635 43.09 -25.39 36.05
CA LYS A 635 41.67 -24.94 36.03
C LYS A 635 41.01 -24.89 34.65
N LYS A 636 41.67 -25.39 33.59
CA LYS A 636 41.18 -25.33 32.19
C LYS A 636 40.92 -26.69 31.52
N ALA A 637 40.96 -27.79 32.28
CA ALA A 637 40.93 -29.15 31.73
C ALA A 637 39.75 -30.04 32.19
N GLU A 638 38.81 -29.52 33.00
CA GLU A 638 37.75 -30.34 33.64
C GLU A 638 36.32 -29.83 33.41
N ASN A 639 36.06 -29.02 32.37
CA ASN A 639 34.70 -28.73 31.90
C ASN A 639 34.67 -28.37 30.40
N ILE A 640 34.30 -29.37 29.59
CA ILE A 640 34.05 -29.35 28.12
C ILE A 640 35.29 -29.12 27.25
#